data_AF-A0A251Y8C8-F1
#
_entry.id   AF-A0A251Y8C8-F1
#
_cell.length_a   1.000
_cell.length_b   1.000
_cell.length_c   1.000
_cell.angle_alpha   90.00
_cell.angle_beta   90.00
_cell.angle_gamma   90.00
#
_symmetry.space_group_name_H-M   'P 1'
#
loop_
_entity.id
_entity.type
_entity.pdbx_description
1 polymer ?
#
loop_
_entity_poly.entity_id
_entity_poly.type
_entity_poly.pdbx_seq_one_letter_code
_entity_poly.pdbx_strand_id
1 'polypeptide(L)'
;MSARTRGAASRARLGILGTAGVGALAALLACGGVVATSAQAAASVTTRASGVEIIDIDGDTLTPPTPLAEWISGAAVARTAASTGDVLKENTTRTTGLSSTAGPTGASSTIASGTLQLRDRPAIVFSGLTVSCTPGGTPAVHVDRLTIGGEDVTADADATPGWSRDLPDSVYGATRVIVGATATGDDGSATTVGIDVEAEPGASEIWRVRAGSVTCAGAAASIPTPTPTPTSAPQPTPAPDPTPAPDPTPTPDPTPAPDPAPAPGRVATGVTVTAPDGTRPIDGQPRVDGLDRTATADDLAASDGSAEHATGVRVSTGADGTTTVGVGSFEQLPGAPADPLAEYRPTAFRVYGLTATVTPAGAVATEFADPGSAVFVDGRWIDTTTDLYTGVDAQGAPRLTVAFDEREVAADGTLTVTAVHYRDLTGAHPDVRLGTVVVPPAAGQVIGAYGVGVTAADGTVLVAPQPAATVAAPHASADAVTGTGTDPDTASAVAVDLGTGDAAGTATVDVGAFRQVPDASTDPLADYRWPALRVAGLHAAVSAAGAMTVSFADAGSAVFVNGVWIDTTTDLYTGVDETGAPRVEVRFGERTVAADGTVTLTALHYRDLTGQHPEVRLGVVTLAAGGSPAPAPDPTPTPAPVPDAAPTGWSAYGIRATGPSAVAATPVARPDAEAGGAATEAAPDALAASDAATDAGGTAGDGTAGDGATGQIRATGIRLASARGSGSASLDEVDLYPDTRTAVRIHGLRVAVDGGTARVSSDGGLIAGQALAAGDIAPGTRFALPDGGSVLLAEDVTASAARTVTGLHLVDASGLAADVAAGVVTTAAVAVDPSGSGSASGTDPGTAPAPGTSPGGADVAGTGALAPGALSADGSSPAGASGASAHAGLRGSLPRTGSSPASALALATLLLVVGSAAALEARRRRRARPGRPARA
;
A
#
# COMPACT_ATOMS: atom_id res chain seq x y z
N MET A 1 -48.16 0.16 -56.70
CA MET A 1 -48.89 -1.13 -56.56
C MET A 1 -48.38 -1.76 -55.26
N SER A 2 -49.05 -1.48 -54.13
CA SER A 2 -50.08 -2.33 -53.46
C SER A 2 -49.50 -3.63 -52.87
N ALA A 3 -49.74 -4.06 -51.64
CA ALA A 3 -50.49 -3.54 -50.50
C ALA A 3 -50.36 -4.52 -49.29
N ARG A 4 -50.60 -3.98 -48.06
CA ARG A 4 -51.22 -4.60 -46.86
C ARG A 4 -50.44 -5.69 -46.10
N THR A 5 -50.47 -5.77 -44.76
CA THR A 5 -51.58 -5.56 -43.78
C THR A 5 -51.13 -5.02 -42.41
N ARG A 6 -52.07 -4.35 -41.72
CA ARG A 6 -52.06 -3.78 -40.35
C ARG A 6 -52.72 -4.72 -39.33
N GLY A 7 -52.49 -4.44 -38.04
CA GLY A 7 -53.48 -4.51 -36.94
C GLY A 7 -52.79 -4.28 -35.58
N ALA A 8 -53.38 -3.71 -34.53
CA ALA A 8 -54.51 -2.80 -34.30
C ALA A 8 -54.42 -2.34 -32.82
N ALA A 9 -54.89 -1.14 -32.51
CA ALA A 9 -54.93 -0.53 -31.18
C ALA A 9 -56.23 -0.86 -30.43
N SER A 10 -56.27 -0.65 -29.11
CA SER A 10 -57.49 -0.23 -28.41
C SER A 10 -57.18 0.66 -27.18
N ARG A 11 -57.81 1.84 -27.16
CA ARG A 11 -58.01 2.75 -26.02
C ARG A 11 -59.41 2.48 -25.46
N ALA A 12 -59.61 2.67 -24.16
CA ALA A 12 -60.92 2.87 -23.57
C ALA A 12 -60.93 4.16 -22.72
N ARG A 13 -61.85 5.08 -23.06
CA ARG A 13 -62.40 6.14 -22.22
C ARG A 13 -63.91 5.93 -22.23
N LEU A 14 -64.59 6.01 -21.09
CA LEU A 14 -65.93 6.62 -20.96
C LEU A 14 -66.38 6.66 -19.48
N GLY A 15 -67.02 7.77 -19.08
CA GLY A 15 -67.95 7.81 -17.94
C GLY A 15 -67.98 9.09 -17.12
N ILE A 16 -68.77 10.09 -17.54
CA ILE A 16 -69.22 11.27 -16.77
C ILE A 16 -70.73 11.11 -16.48
N LEU A 17 -71.18 11.42 -15.25
CA LEU A 17 -72.54 11.84 -14.80
C LEU A 17 -72.53 11.89 -13.24
N GLY A 18 -73.06 12.83 -12.46
CA GLY A 18 -73.78 14.11 -12.63
C GLY A 18 -73.80 14.83 -11.25
N THR A 19 -73.63 16.15 -11.21
CA THR A 19 -74.64 17.21 -10.90
C THR A 19 -75.21 17.33 -9.46
N ALA A 20 -75.03 18.55 -8.94
CA ALA A 20 -75.96 19.39 -8.15
C ALA A 20 -75.88 19.42 -6.61
N GLY A 21 -75.58 20.64 -6.11
CA GLY A 21 -75.69 21.08 -4.72
C GLY A 21 -75.23 22.54 -4.56
N VAL A 22 -75.99 23.48 -5.13
CA VAL A 22 -75.83 24.95 -4.98
C VAL A 22 -76.70 25.42 -3.82
N GLY A 23 -76.22 26.36 -2.98
CA GLY A 23 -77.11 27.12 -2.10
C GLY A 23 -76.48 28.03 -1.04
N ALA A 24 -76.55 29.34 -1.32
CA ALA A 24 -76.58 30.51 -0.41
C ALA A 24 -75.28 30.92 0.31
N LEU A 25 -74.53 31.96 -0.12
CA LEU A 25 -74.83 33.39 -0.31
C LEU A 25 -74.78 34.22 0.99
N ALA A 26 -73.65 34.92 1.11
CA ALA A 26 -73.44 36.27 1.62
C ALA A 26 -74.50 36.91 2.54
N ALA A 27 -74.05 37.27 3.75
CA ALA A 27 -74.37 38.56 4.36
C ALA A 27 -73.23 38.99 5.31
N LEU A 28 -72.95 40.29 5.29
CA LEU A 28 -72.14 41.09 6.24
C LEU A 28 -70.64 41.27 5.94
N LEU A 29 -70.38 42.04 4.87
CA LEU A 29 -69.38 43.10 4.93
C LEU A 29 -69.90 44.22 5.86
N ALA A 30 -69.09 44.58 6.86
CA ALA A 30 -68.79 45.94 7.33
C ALA A 30 -68.64 46.00 8.87
N CYS A 31 -67.41 45.88 9.36
CA CYS A 31 -66.78 46.79 10.32
C CYS A 31 -65.31 46.38 10.50
N GLY A 32 -64.40 47.35 10.42
CA GLY A 32 -62.96 47.13 10.27
C GLY A 32 -62.21 46.71 11.53
N GLY A 33 -60.98 46.24 11.30
CA GLY A 33 -59.96 45.98 12.32
C GLY A 33 -58.83 45.15 11.73
N VAL A 34 -57.68 45.77 11.51
CA VAL A 34 -56.44 45.09 11.09
C VAL A 34 -55.74 44.53 12.35
N VAL A 35 -55.04 43.39 12.17
CA VAL A 35 -53.77 42.96 12.81
C VAL A 35 -53.83 41.71 13.73
N ALA A 36 -52.86 40.84 13.42
CA ALA A 36 -52.17 39.80 14.20
C ALA A 36 -52.83 38.43 14.36
N THR A 37 -52.55 37.53 13.41
CA THR A 37 -52.37 36.12 13.72
C THR A 37 -51.01 35.95 14.41
N SER A 38 -51.07 35.47 15.65
CA SER A 38 -49.96 35.20 16.57
C SER A 38 -48.91 34.24 15.99
N ALA A 39 -47.63 34.59 16.19
CA ALA A 39 -46.50 33.70 16.08
C ALA A 39 -46.66 32.47 16.98
N GLN A 40 -46.39 31.26 16.46
CA GLN A 40 -46.19 30.07 17.28
C GLN A 40 -44.94 30.28 18.16
N ALA A 41 -45.11 30.24 19.48
CA ALA A 41 -44.01 30.12 20.43
C ALA A 41 -43.43 28.69 20.34
N ALA A 42 -42.12 28.57 20.11
CA ALA A 42 -41.41 27.29 20.16
C ALA A 42 -41.48 26.71 21.59
N ALA A 43 -41.85 25.43 21.73
CA ALA A 43 -41.84 24.74 23.02
C ALA A 43 -40.40 24.52 23.50
N SER A 44 -40.11 24.83 24.77
CA SER A 44 -38.77 24.67 25.35
C SER A 44 -38.41 23.19 25.54
N VAL A 45 -37.30 22.76 24.94
CA VAL A 45 -36.74 21.41 25.10
C VAL A 45 -36.28 21.22 26.55
N THR A 46 -36.70 20.13 27.20
CA THR A 46 -36.42 19.91 28.64
C THR A 46 -35.11 19.16 28.87
N THR A 47 -34.78 18.23 27.97
CA THR A 47 -33.49 17.50 27.97
C THR A 47 -33.01 17.29 26.54
N ARG A 48 -31.70 17.46 26.32
CA ARG A 48 -31.05 17.33 25.01
C ARG A 48 -29.75 16.53 25.17
N ALA A 49 -29.43 15.67 24.21
CA ALA A 49 -28.12 15.03 24.09
C ALA A 49 -27.65 15.07 22.64
N SER A 50 -26.37 15.32 22.43
CA SER A 50 -25.74 15.20 21.12
C SER A 50 -24.38 14.51 21.18
N GLY A 51 -24.03 13.83 20.09
CA GLY A 51 -22.71 13.21 19.91
C GLY A 51 -21.65 14.27 19.65
N VAL A 52 -21.37 14.62 18.40
CA VAL A 52 -20.37 15.64 18.04
C VAL A 52 -21.02 16.84 17.36
N GLU A 53 -20.56 18.04 17.70
CA GLU A 53 -20.86 19.30 17.04
C GLU A 53 -19.53 19.99 16.70
N ILE A 54 -19.40 20.50 15.46
CA ILE A 54 -18.18 21.18 14.98
C ILE A 54 -18.59 22.51 14.38
N ILE A 55 -17.88 23.56 14.78
CA ILE A 55 -18.18 24.95 14.43
C ILE A 55 -16.95 25.57 13.77
N ASP A 56 -17.14 26.22 12.62
CA ASP A 56 -16.10 26.96 11.93
C ASP A 56 -15.86 28.35 12.51
N ILE A 57 -14.74 28.93 12.11
CA ILE A 57 -14.20 30.23 12.54
C ILE A 57 -15.21 31.38 12.52
N ASP A 58 -16.21 31.33 11.64
CA ASP A 58 -17.23 32.36 11.46
C ASP A 58 -18.44 32.15 12.38
N GLY A 59 -18.47 31.01 13.09
CA GLY A 59 -19.52 30.59 13.99
C GLY A 59 -20.58 29.70 13.32
N ASP A 60 -20.36 29.32 12.06
CA ASP A 60 -21.24 28.43 11.32
C ASP A 60 -20.96 26.95 11.66
N THR A 61 -21.98 26.11 11.47
CA THR A 61 -21.95 24.72 11.94
C THR A 61 -21.48 23.78 10.82
N LEU A 62 -20.24 23.30 10.90
CA LEU A 62 -19.66 22.32 9.97
C LEU A 62 -20.20 20.91 10.17
N THR A 63 -20.35 20.49 11.42
CA THR A 63 -21.08 19.26 11.77
C THR A 63 -22.20 19.62 12.72
N PRO A 64 -23.47 19.48 12.29
CA PRO A 64 -24.57 19.67 13.20
C PRO A 64 -24.50 18.61 14.30
N PRO A 65 -25.09 18.86 15.48
CA PRO A 65 -25.12 17.91 16.58
C PRO A 65 -25.50 16.49 16.13
N THR A 66 -24.52 15.58 16.06
CA THR A 66 -24.68 14.27 15.41
C THR A 66 -24.29 13.14 16.37
N PRO A 67 -25.21 12.22 16.74
CA PRO A 67 -26.65 12.32 16.54
C PRO A 67 -27.28 13.25 17.59
N LEU A 68 -28.34 13.99 17.23
CA LEU A 68 -29.12 14.83 18.15
C LEU A 68 -30.36 14.10 18.68
N ALA A 69 -30.48 13.98 20.00
CA ALA A 69 -31.66 13.52 20.71
C ALA A 69 -32.27 14.66 21.53
N GLU A 70 -33.51 15.02 21.24
CA GLU A 70 -34.27 16.06 21.93
C GLU A 70 -35.55 15.49 22.50
N TRP A 71 -35.84 15.83 23.76
CA TRP A 71 -37.04 15.38 24.45
C TRP A 71 -37.77 16.56 25.09
N ILE A 72 -39.05 16.66 24.75
CA ILE A 72 -39.99 17.66 25.27
C ILE A 72 -41.04 16.99 26.18
N SER A 73 -41.57 15.84 25.75
CA SER A 73 -42.52 15.03 26.53
C SER A 73 -42.64 13.62 25.94
N GLY A 74 -43.19 12.66 26.71
CA GLY A 74 -43.43 11.30 26.24
C GLY A 74 -42.26 10.33 26.48
N ALA A 75 -42.12 9.32 25.62
CA ALA A 75 -41.06 8.31 25.75
C ALA A 75 -39.67 8.90 25.44
N ALA A 76 -38.61 8.31 26.01
CA ALA A 76 -37.23 8.73 25.75
C ALA A 76 -36.86 8.57 24.27
N VAL A 77 -36.04 9.49 23.77
CA VAL A 77 -35.53 9.50 22.40
C VAL A 77 -34.07 9.04 22.43
N ALA A 78 -33.78 7.96 21.70
CA ALA A 78 -32.41 7.48 21.49
C ALA A 78 -32.06 7.60 20.00
N ARG A 79 -30.85 8.07 19.72
CA ARG A 79 -30.30 8.20 18.37
C ARG A 79 -28.86 7.72 18.36
N THR A 80 -28.46 7.05 17.28
CA THR A 80 -27.11 6.55 17.10
C THR A 80 -26.53 7.02 15.78
N ALA A 81 -25.22 7.19 15.74
CA ALA A 81 -24.45 7.38 14.51
C ALA A 81 -23.22 6.47 14.57
N ALA A 82 -22.93 5.77 13.46
CA ALA A 82 -21.82 4.82 13.41
C ALA A 82 -20.46 5.53 13.54
N SER A 83 -20.31 6.67 12.86
CA SER A 83 -19.10 7.48 12.90
C SER A 83 -19.35 8.92 12.44
N THR A 84 -18.40 9.81 12.74
CA THR A 84 -18.20 11.09 12.04
C THR A 84 -16.96 10.97 11.15
N GLY A 85 -17.00 11.60 9.99
CA GLY A 85 -15.84 11.75 9.11
C GLY A 85 -15.05 13.01 9.45
N ASP A 86 -13.96 13.21 8.73
CA ASP A 86 -13.26 14.50 8.78
C ASP A 86 -14.09 15.55 8.05
N VAL A 87 -14.32 16.68 8.72
CA VAL A 87 -15.06 17.79 8.11
C VAL A 87 -14.22 18.64 7.17
N LEU A 88 -12.91 18.71 7.40
CA LEU A 88 -11.98 19.59 6.69
C LEU A 88 -10.67 18.86 6.43
N LYS A 89 -10.06 19.13 5.28
CA LYS A 89 -8.98 18.30 4.73
C LYS A 89 -7.73 18.22 5.60
N GLU A 90 -7.40 19.30 6.30
CA GLU A 90 -6.24 19.38 7.18
C GLU A 90 -6.58 19.07 8.65
N ASN A 91 -7.83 18.71 8.94
CA ASN A 91 -8.30 18.43 10.29
C ASN A 91 -8.77 16.98 10.41
N THR A 92 -8.29 16.25 11.41
CA THR A 92 -8.89 14.96 11.78
C THR A 92 -10.00 15.22 12.79
N THR A 93 -11.23 14.80 12.50
CA THR A 93 -12.41 14.96 13.40
C THR A 93 -13.27 13.69 13.45
N ARG A 94 -12.62 12.54 13.31
CA ARG A 94 -13.27 11.23 13.26
C ARG A 94 -13.68 10.78 14.64
N THR A 95 -14.91 10.34 14.77
CA THR A 95 -15.42 9.65 15.96
C THR A 95 -16.19 8.41 15.55
N THR A 96 -16.33 7.43 16.45
CA THR A 96 -17.06 6.18 16.18
C THR A 96 -17.93 5.77 17.37
N GLY A 97 -19.01 5.05 17.09
CA GLY A 97 -19.92 4.50 18.10
C GLY A 97 -20.65 5.57 18.92
N LEU A 98 -21.28 6.54 18.25
CA LEU A 98 -21.98 7.65 18.91
C LEU A 98 -23.41 7.23 19.26
N SER A 99 -23.84 7.52 20.49
CA SER A 99 -25.21 7.29 20.96
C SER A 99 -25.65 8.41 21.88
N SER A 100 -26.78 9.04 21.56
CA SER A 100 -27.40 10.12 22.32
C SER A 100 -28.79 9.69 22.78
N THR A 101 -29.07 9.83 24.07
CA THR A 101 -30.39 9.56 24.64
C THR A 101 -30.87 10.77 25.44
N ALA A 102 -32.12 11.18 25.23
CA ALA A 102 -32.78 12.24 26.00
C ALA A 102 -34.16 11.78 26.46
N GLY A 103 -34.51 12.02 27.73
CA GLY A 103 -35.77 11.56 28.30
C GLY A 103 -36.11 12.21 29.65
N PRO A 104 -37.23 11.80 30.27
CA PRO A 104 -37.73 12.43 31.50
C PRO A 104 -36.79 12.31 32.70
N THR A 105 -35.87 11.34 32.69
CA THR A 105 -34.93 11.10 33.77
C THR A 105 -33.56 11.73 33.54
N GLY A 106 -33.33 12.35 32.37
CA GLY A 106 -32.04 12.93 32.02
C GLY A 106 -31.62 12.70 30.57
N ALA A 107 -30.38 13.06 30.29
CA ALA A 107 -29.77 12.92 28.98
C ALA A 107 -28.38 12.27 29.10
N SER A 108 -28.00 11.48 28.11
CA SER A 108 -26.69 10.83 28.03
C SER A 108 -26.16 10.83 26.61
N SER A 109 -24.87 11.10 26.44
CA SER A 109 -24.13 10.97 25.18
C SER A 109 -22.91 10.08 25.39
N THR A 110 -22.75 9.06 24.56
CA THR A 110 -21.59 8.15 24.58
C THR A 110 -20.91 8.14 23.21
N ILE A 111 -19.58 8.16 23.20
CA ILE A 111 -18.74 8.04 21.99
C ILE A 111 -17.68 6.97 22.27
N ALA A 112 -17.67 5.91 21.46
CA ALA A 112 -16.77 4.77 21.66
C ALA A 112 -15.29 5.17 21.49
N SER A 113 -14.98 5.97 20.46
CA SER A 113 -13.64 6.55 20.28
C SER A 113 -13.66 7.76 19.38
N GLY A 114 -12.61 8.57 19.43
CA GLY A 114 -12.40 9.67 18.50
C GLY A 114 -10.96 10.15 18.43
N THR A 115 -10.63 10.74 17.28
CA THR A 115 -9.36 11.43 17.02
C THR A 115 -9.69 12.84 16.52
N LEU A 116 -9.26 13.85 17.28
CA LEU A 116 -9.40 15.26 16.96
C LEU A 116 -8.01 15.87 16.78
N GLN A 117 -7.64 16.24 15.56
CA GLN A 117 -6.39 16.90 15.25
C GLN A 117 -6.70 18.13 14.40
N LEU A 118 -6.43 19.32 14.93
CA LEU A 118 -6.70 20.57 14.22
C LEU A 118 -5.40 21.07 13.55
N ARG A 119 -5.21 20.74 12.27
CA ARG A 119 -3.98 21.00 11.48
C ARG A 119 -2.72 20.43 12.15
N ASP A 120 -1.74 21.30 12.40
CA ASP A 120 -0.44 21.00 12.99
C ASP A 120 -0.48 20.78 14.50
N ARG A 121 -1.65 20.94 15.14
CA ARG A 121 -1.80 20.75 16.58
C ARG A 121 -1.71 19.29 16.97
N PRO A 122 -1.28 18.98 18.19
CA PRO A 122 -1.22 17.60 18.66
C PRO A 122 -2.59 16.92 18.57
N ALA A 123 -2.60 15.67 18.10
CA ALA A 123 -3.81 14.87 18.05
C ALA A 123 -4.34 14.58 19.46
N ILE A 124 -5.64 14.80 19.64
CA ILE A 124 -6.42 14.48 20.83
C ILE A 124 -7.15 13.18 20.52
N VAL A 125 -6.69 12.08 21.11
CA VAL A 125 -7.25 10.75 20.88
C VAL A 125 -7.94 10.29 22.16
N PHE A 126 -9.20 9.85 22.05
CA PHE A 126 -9.96 9.39 23.20
C PHE A 126 -10.75 8.11 22.93
N SER A 127 -11.07 7.38 23.99
CA SER A 127 -11.98 6.23 23.96
C SER A 127 -12.92 6.23 25.17
N GLY A 128 -14.12 5.68 24.99
CA GLY A 128 -15.09 5.48 26.08
C GLY A 128 -15.66 6.76 26.67
N LEU A 129 -15.80 7.84 25.87
CA LEU A 129 -16.34 9.09 26.37
C LEU A 129 -17.83 8.92 26.72
N THR A 130 -18.20 9.23 27.96
CA THR A 130 -19.58 9.20 28.45
C THR A 130 -19.89 10.51 29.16
N VAL A 131 -20.96 11.18 28.73
CA VAL A 131 -21.47 12.40 29.35
C VAL A 131 -22.91 12.16 29.74
N SER A 132 -23.30 12.48 30.97
CA SER A 132 -24.68 12.32 31.43
C SER A 132 -25.12 13.43 32.36
N CYS A 133 -26.40 13.78 32.32
CA CYS A 133 -27.03 14.68 33.27
C CYS A 133 -28.39 14.14 33.71
N THR A 134 -28.79 14.51 34.91
CA THR A 134 -30.14 14.30 35.44
C THR A 134 -30.75 15.67 35.78
N PRO A 135 -32.07 15.88 35.59
CA PRO A 135 -32.69 17.17 35.93
C PRO A 135 -32.46 17.53 37.39
N GLY A 136 -31.87 18.70 37.64
CA GLY A 136 -31.48 19.16 38.98
C GLY A 136 -30.29 18.44 39.64
N GLY A 137 -29.65 17.49 38.96
CA GLY A 137 -28.46 16.78 39.42
C GLY A 137 -27.16 17.37 38.87
N THR A 138 -26.03 16.94 39.43
CA THR A 138 -24.70 17.27 38.88
C THR A 138 -24.43 16.41 37.64
N PRO A 139 -23.95 17.01 36.53
CA PRO A 139 -23.55 16.26 35.35
C PRO A 139 -22.31 15.40 35.66
N ALA A 140 -22.20 14.27 34.98
CA ALA A 140 -21.06 13.36 35.08
C ALA A 140 -20.41 13.19 33.71
N VAL A 141 -19.09 13.29 33.67
CA VAL A 141 -18.26 13.09 32.48
C VAL A 141 -17.26 12.00 32.84
N HIS A 142 -17.10 11.03 31.95
CA HIS A 142 -16.13 9.95 32.09
C HIS A 142 -15.44 9.68 30.76
N VAL A 143 -14.15 9.35 30.79
CA VAL A 143 -13.38 8.94 29.61
C VAL A 143 -12.44 7.78 29.97
N ASP A 144 -12.51 6.68 29.22
CA ASP A 144 -11.66 5.49 29.49
C ASP A 144 -10.18 5.76 29.20
N ARG A 145 -9.92 6.58 28.17
CA ARG A 145 -8.57 7.02 27.78
C ARG A 145 -8.64 8.34 27.04
N LEU A 146 -7.74 9.26 27.38
CA LEU A 146 -7.51 10.53 26.68
C LEU A 146 -6.01 10.79 26.55
N THR A 147 -5.52 10.91 25.31
CA THR A 147 -4.13 11.30 25.03
C THR A 147 -4.08 12.57 24.18
N ILE A 148 -3.14 13.45 24.48
CA ILE A 148 -2.87 14.67 23.71
C ILE A 148 -1.43 14.62 23.24
N GLY A 149 -1.20 14.57 21.92
CA GLY A 149 0.14 14.42 21.35
C GLY A 149 0.85 13.12 21.78
N GLY A 150 0.09 12.08 22.12
CA GLY A 150 0.60 10.81 22.65
C GLY A 150 0.82 10.77 24.17
N GLU A 151 0.69 11.89 24.88
CA GLU A 151 0.77 11.93 26.34
C GLU A 151 -0.60 11.59 26.96
N ASP A 152 -0.63 10.62 27.88
CA ASP A 152 -1.83 10.19 28.58
C ASP A 152 -2.20 11.17 29.70
N VAL A 153 -3.37 11.82 29.57
CA VAL A 153 -3.91 12.79 30.52
C VAL A 153 -5.19 12.30 31.20
N THR A 154 -5.53 11.01 31.04
CA THR A 154 -6.81 10.43 31.44
C THR A 154 -7.14 10.69 32.91
N ALA A 155 -6.17 10.42 33.81
CA ALA A 155 -6.40 10.54 35.25
C ALA A 155 -6.73 11.97 35.70
N ASP A 156 -6.10 12.98 35.09
CA ASP A 156 -6.31 14.38 35.44
C ASP A 156 -7.63 14.91 34.87
N ALA A 157 -7.93 14.54 33.63
CA ALA A 157 -9.16 14.93 32.94
C ALA A 157 -10.43 14.31 33.57
N ASP A 158 -10.35 13.05 34.01
CA ASP A 158 -11.48 12.33 34.63
C ASP A 158 -11.72 12.74 36.10
N ALA A 159 -10.66 13.17 36.81
CA ALA A 159 -10.77 13.57 38.22
C ALA A 159 -11.38 14.96 38.43
N THR A 160 -11.28 15.85 37.45
CA THR A 160 -11.64 17.27 37.60
C THR A 160 -12.58 17.74 36.47
N PRO A 161 -13.90 17.81 36.68
CA PRO A 161 -14.81 18.42 35.72
C PRO A 161 -14.43 19.90 35.46
N GLY A 162 -14.29 20.27 34.20
CA GLY A 162 -13.75 21.56 33.77
C GLY A 162 -12.22 21.60 33.67
N TRP A 163 -11.53 20.45 33.78
CA TRP A 163 -10.10 20.34 33.50
C TRP A 163 -9.79 20.91 32.12
N SER A 164 -8.72 21.70 32.02
CA SER A 164 -8.32 22.28 30.75
C SER A 164 -6.81 22.23 30.55
N ARG A 165 -6.38 22.01 29.31
CA ARG A 165 -4.97 22.00 28.91
C ARG A 165 -4.78 22.79 27.62
N ASP A 166 -3.88 23.75 27.67
CA ASP A 166 -3.42 24.45 26.48
C ASP A 166 -2.52 23.53 25.64
N LEU A 167 -2.75 23.54 24.34
CA LEU A 167 -1.90 22.88 23.36
C LEU A 167 -0.65 23.75 23.09
N PRO A 168 0.46 23.15 22.62
CA PRO A 168 1.63 23.90 22.18
C PRO A 168 1.26 25.00 21.17
N ASP A 169 2.04 26.08 21.18
CA ASP A 169 1.86 27.20 20.26
C ASP A 169 1.84 26.72 18.81
N SER A 170 0.82 27.15 18.08
CA SER A 170 0.61 26.87 16.66
C SER A 170 0.55 28.19 15.90
N VAL A 171 0.95 28.16 14.63
CA VAL A 171 0.83 29.32 13.73
C VAL A 171 -0.63 29.72 13.49
N TYR A 172 -1.58 28.85 13.84
CA TYR A 172 -3.03 29.06 13.75
C TYR A 172 -3.65 29.49 15.09
N GLY A 173 -2.85 30.07 15.99
CA GLY A 173 -3.27 30.63 17.28
C GLY A 173 -3.38 29.61 18.41
N ALA A 174 -3.72 30.11 19.59
CA ALA A 174 -3.81 29.30 20.80
C ALA A 174 -4.99 28.31 20.74
N THR A 175 -4.84 27.14 21.33
CA THR A 175 -5.94 26.17 21.47
C THR A 175 -5.86 25.45 22.78
N ARG A 176 -7.04 25.18 23.32
CA ARG A 176 -7.20 24.55 24.60
C ARG A 176 -8.22 23.43 24.50
N VAL A 177 -7.92 22.33 25.17
CA VAL A 177 -8.85 21.22 25.38
C VAL A 177 -9.44 21.37 26.76
N ILE A 178 -10.76 21.28 26.89
CA ILE A 178 -11.50 21.34 28.14
C ILE A 178 -12.34 20.07 28.26
N VAL A 179 -12.26 19.38 29.40
CA VAL A 179 -13.06 18.18 29.68
C VAL A 179 -14.10 18.51 30.73
N GLY A 180 -15.38 18.32 30.42
CA GLY A 180 -16.49 18.60 31.32
C GLY A 180 -16.87 20.09 31.46
N ALA A 181 -16.68 20.88 30.41
CA ALA A 181 -17.11 22.28 30.38
C ALA A 181 -18.63 22.38 30.61
N THR A 182 -19.07 23.14 31.63
CA THR A 182 -20.49 23.29 31.96
C THR A 182 -20.91 24.76 31.92
N ALA A 183 -21.94 25.06 31.14
CA ALA A 183 -22.55 26.39 31.04
C ALA A 183 -24.01 26.34 31.50
N THR A 184 -24.46 27.37 32.22
CA THR A 184 -25.86 27.51 32.64
C THR A 184 -26.55 28.58 31.80
N GLY A 185 -27.66 28.24 31.15
CA GLY A 185 -28.48 29.16 30.38
C GLY A 185 -29.37 30.03 31.26
N ASP A 186 -29.93 31.10 30.67
CA ASP A 186 -30.82 32.05 31.37
C ASP A 186 -32.11 31.40 31.89
N ASP A 187 -32.52 30.28 31.29
CA ASP A 187 -33.66 29.46 31.72
C ASP A 187 -33.32 28.48 32.85
N GLY A 188 -32.08 28.54 33.36
CA GLY A 188 -31.55 27.65 34.38
C GLY A 188 -31.17 26.26 33.85
N SER A 189 -31.26 25.99 32.55
CA SER A 189 -30.74 24.74 31.98
C SER A 189 -29.22 24.69 32.08
N ALA A 190 -28.67 23.52 32.40
CA ALA A 190 -27.23 23.29 32.43
C ALA A 190 -26.83 22.44 31.23
N THR A 191 -25.91 22.96 30.41
CA THR A 191 -25.30 22.22 29.30
C THR A 191 -23.87 21.84 29.66
N THR A 192 -23.56 20.55 29.60
CA THR A 192 -22.22 20.01 29.85
C THR A 192 -21.68 19.36 28.60
N VAL A 193 -20.45 19.73 28.23
CA VAL A 193 -19.69 19.17 27.11
C VAL A 193 -18.61 18.23 27.66
N GLY A 194 -18.50 17.04 27.09
CA GLY A 194 -17.53 16.02 27.46
C GLY A 194 -16.12 16.46 27.14
N ILE A 195 -15.82 16.71 25.86
CA ILE A 195 -14.56 17.30 25.39
C ILE A 195 -14.91 18.51 24.53
N ASP A 196 -14.48 19.70 24.95
CA ASP A 196 -14.59 20.96 24.22
C ASP A 196 -13.17 21.39 23.78
N VAL A 197 -12.94 21.46 22.48
CA VAL A 197 -11.67 21.98 21.93
C VAL A 197 -11.96 23.38 21.43
N GLU A 198 -11.33 24.37 22.04
CA GLU A 198 -11.51 25.78 21.73
C GLU A 198 -10.22 26.37 21.17
N ALA A 199 -10.26 26.85 19.94
CA ALA A 199 -9.22 27.72 19.39
C ALA A 199 -9.58 29.19 19.63
N GLU A 200 -8.56 30.04 19.57
CA GLU A 200 -8.77 31.49 19.53
C GLU A 200 -9.70 31.86 18.35
N PRO A 201 -10.75 32.66 18.58
CA PRO A 201 -11.65 33.11 17.51
C PRO A 201 -10.87 33.81 16.40
N GLY A 202 -11.10 33.41 15.14
CA GLY A 202 -10.36 33.96 14.01
C GLY A 202 -8.99 33.31 13.74
N ALA A 203 -8.52 32.40 14.60
CA ALA A 203 -7.18 31.83 14.46
C ALA A 203 -7.18 30.43 13.79
N SER A 204 -8.27 29.67 13.95
CA SER A 204 -8.42 28.34 13.35
C SER A 204 -9.73 28.21 12.61
N GLU A 205 -9.68 27.61 11.42
CA GLU A 205 -10.82 27.25 10.56
C GLU A 205 -11.89 26.47 11.34
N ILE A 206 -11.46 25.55 12.22
CA ILE A 206 -12.31 24.99 13.27
C ILE A 206 -11.94 25.67 14.58
N TRP A 207 -12.74 26.66 14.99
CA TRP A 207 -12.51 27.29 16.29
C TRP A 207 -13.16 26.52 17.45
N ARG A 208 -14.13 25.63 17.19
CA ARG A 208 -14.74 24.81 18.25
C ARG A 208 -15.16 23.40 17.83
N VAL A 209 -14.77 22.41 18.64
CA VAL A 209 -15.27 21.01 18.56
C VAL A 209 -15.87 20.61 19.91
N ARG A 210 -17.12 20.18 19.91
CA ARG A 210 -17.80 19.65 21.10
C ARG A 210 -18.13 18.17 20.92
N ALA A 211 -17.41 17.31 21.63
CA ALA A 211 -17.66 15.88 21.68
C ALA A 211 -18.39 15.50 22.98
N GLY A 212 -19.58 14.92 22.82
CA GLY A 212 -20.55 14.63 23.86
C GLY A 212 -21.12 15.90 24.46
N SER A 213 -22.40 16.23 24.21
CA SER A 213 -23.06 17.34 24.88
C SER A 213 -24.40 16.90 25.46
N VAL A 214 -24.69 17.31 26.68
CA VAL A 214 -25.97 17.04 27.34
C VAL A 214 -26.51 18.32 27.96
N THR A 215 -27.81 18.56 27.82
CA THR A 215 -28.52 19.66 28.45
C THR A 215 -29.64 19.10 29.31
N CYS A 216 -29.71 19.51 30.58
CA CYS A 216 -30.79 19.20 31.50
C CYS A 216 -31.29 20.47 32.18
N ALA A 217 -32.60 20.54 32.47
CA ALA A 217 -33.14 21.63 33.30
C ALA A 217 -32.46 21.67 34.68
N GLY A 218 -32.04 22.85 35.13
CA GLY A 218 -31.46 23.05 36.45
C GLY A 218 -32.51 23.06 37.57
N ALA A 219 -32.04 22.94 38.80
CA ALA A 219 -32.90 23.07 39.98
C ALA A 219 -33.37 24.53 40.10
N ALA A 220 -34.69 24.77 40.05
CA ALA A 220 -35.26 26.12 40.14
C ALA A 220 -34.78 26.86 41.40
N ALA A 221 -33.94 27.88 41.21
CA ALA A 221 -33.42 28.75 42.28
C ALA A 221 -34.08 30.14 42.22
N SER A 222 -34.52 30.63 43.38
CA SER A 222 -35.26 31.88 43.59
C SER A 222 -34.47 33.16 43.23
N ILE A 223 -35.14 34.07 42.51
CA ILE A 223 -34.64 35.35 41.94
C ILE A 223 -34.41 36.44 43.03
N PRO A 224 -33.25 37.14 43.10
CA PRO A 224 -33.12 38.41 43.81
C PRO A 224 -33.28 39.65 42.90
N THR A 225 -33.75 40.74 43.51
CA THR A 225 -34.24 42.00 42.89
C THR A 225 -33.11 43.03 42.65
N PRO A 226 -33.10 43.81 41.54
CA PRO A 226 -32.04 44.81 41.27
C PRO A 226 -32.26 46.14 42.00
N THR A 227 -31.16 46.80 42.40
CA THR A 227 -31.13 48.14 43.04
C THR A 227 -30.22 49.09 42.23
N PRO A 228 -30.55 50.39 42.07
CA PRO A 228 -30.01 51.27 41.02
C PRO A 228 -28.66 51.99 41.28
N THR A 229 -28.17 52.54 40.17
CA THR A 229 -26.97 53.34 39.79
C THR A 229 -26.58 54.53 40.69
N PRO A 230 -25.27 54.85 40.78
CA PRO A 230 -24.78 56.19 40.33
C PRO A 230 -23.36 56.16 39.66
N THR A 231 -23.14 56.86 38.53
CA THR A 231 -22.58 58.24 38.34
C THR A 231 -21.05 58.32 38.18
N SER A 232 -20.62 59.08 37.16
CA SER A 232 -19.28 59.23 36.57
C SER A 232 -18.26 60.08 37.36
N ALA A 233 -16.96 59.81 37.16
CA ALA A 233 -15.83 60.74 37.36
C ALA A 233 -14.56 60.30 36.57
N PRO A 234 -13.63 61.21 36.20
CA PRO A 234 -12.70 61.03 35.07
C PRO A 234 -11.23 60.67 35.40
N GLN A 235 -10.57 60.13 34.36
CA GLN A 235 -9.15 59.98 33.96
C GLN A 235 -7.98 60.37 34.90
N PRO A 236 -6.88 59.57 34.88
CA PRO A 236 -5.56 60.13 34.60
C PRO A 236 -4.72 59.35 33.56
N THR A 237 -3.67 60.04 33.13
CA THR A 237 -2.76 59.96 31.97
C THR A 237 -1.77 58.77 31.95
N PRO A 238 -1.39 58.20 30.78
CA PRO A 238 -0.27 57.25 30.69
C PRO A 238 1.10 57.94 30.63
N ALA A 239 2.10 57.34 31.27
CA ALA A 239 3.52 57.66 31.16
C ALA A 239 4.17 56.88 30.00
N PRO A 240 5.27 57.35 29.38
CA PRO A 240 5.89 56.71 28.22
C PRO A 240 6.74 55.48 28.58
N ASP A 241 6.71 54.52 27.65
CA ASP A 241 7.37 53.22 27.62
C ASP A 241 8.86 53.30 27.20
N PRO A 242 9.79 52.54 27.80
CA PRO A 242 11.20 52.47 27.35
C PRO A 242 11.40 51.60 26.09
N THR A 243 12.29 52.10 25.23
CA THR A 243 12.75 51.51 23.96
C THR A 243 13.50 50.17 24.14
N PRO A 244 13.14 49.08 23.42
CA PRO A 244 13.99 47.90 23.30
C PRO A 244 15.10 48.07 22.24
N ALA A 245 16.26 47.50 22.54
CA ALA A 245 17.46 47.46 21.69
C ALA A 245 17.32 46.45 20.53
N PRO A 246 18.08 46.60 19.42
CA PRO A 246 17.99 45.73 18.25
C PRO A 246 18.59 44.33 18.49
N ASP A 247 17.88 43.31 17.99
CA ASP A 247 18.23 41.88 17.97
C ASP A 247 19.16 41.53 16.77
N PRO A 248 20.16 40.64 16.92
CA PRO A 248 21.04 40.18 15.85
C PRO A 248 20.35 39.53 14.63
N THR A 249 20.94 39.79 13.47
CA THR A 249 20.62 39.26 12.14
C THR A 249 20.66 37.72 12.08
N PRO A 250 19.63 37.05 11.53
CA PRO A 250 19.66 35.62 11.28
C PRO A 250 20.63 35.25 10.15
N THR A 251 21.17 34.04 10.27
CA THR A 251 22.15 33.43 9.37
C THR A 251 21.42 32.86 8.14
N PRO A 252 22.00 32.88 6.91
CA PRO A 252 21.29 32.42 5.72
C PRO A 252 20.91 30.94 5.77
N ASP A 253 19.69 30.66 5.36
CA ASP A 253 19.06 29.33 5.25
C ASP A 253 19.76 28.49 4.14
N PRO A 254 20.01 27.18 4.35
CA PRO A 254 20.48 26.28 3.30
C PRO A 254 19.61 26.29 2.03
N THR A 255 20.29 26.32 0.88
CA THR A 255 19.69 26.23 -0.45
C THR A 255 18.83 24.96 -0.59
N PRO A 256 17.55 25.06 -0.98
CA PRO A 256 16.70 23.91 -1.26
C PRO A 256 17.28 23.01 -2.36
N ALA A 257 17.03 21.70 -2.22
CA ALA A 257 17.34 20.70 -3.24
C ALA A 257 16.60 21.02 -4.56
N PRO A 258 17.15 20.65 -5.73
CA PRO A 258 16.54 20.96 -7.02
C PRO A 258 15.15 20.33 -7.17
N ASP A 259 14.19 21.16 -7.59
CA ASP A 259 12.80 20.82 -7.89
C ASP A 259 12.73 19.79 -9.05
N PRO A 260 11.90 18.74 -8.98
CA PRO A 260 11.74 17.79 -10.08
C PRO A 260 11.32 18.49 -11.37
N ALA A 261 11.94 18.11 -12.49
CA ALA A 261 11.57 18.66 -13.80
C ALA A 261 10.08 18.35 -14.11
N PRO A 262 9.23 19.34 -14.45
CA PRO A 262 7.81 19.09 -14.71
C PRO A 262 7.60 18.27 -15.99
N ALA A 263 6.63 17.37 -15.96
CA ALA A 263 6.32 16.47 -17.05
C ALA A 263 5.68 17.20 -18.27
N PRO A 264 5.98 16.78 -19.51
CA PRO A 264 5.23 17.23 -20.68
C PRO A 264 3.75 16.84 -20.52
N GLY A 265 2.83 17.80 -20.64
CA GLY A 265 1.38 17.53 -20.52
C GLY A 265 0.59 18.51 -19.65
N ARG A 266 1.25 19.46 -18.95
CA ARG A 266 0.53 20.53 -18.23
C ARG A 266 -0.26 21.39 -19.20
N VAL A 267 -1.55 21.58 -18.91
CA VAL A 267 -2.46 22.42 -19.69
C VAL A 267 -3.14 23.39 -18.76
N ALA A 268 -3.24 24.65 -19.15
CA ALA A 268 -3.98 25.66 -18.42
C ALA A 268 -4.95 26.39 -19.36
N THR A 269 -6.15 26.65 -18.86
CA THR A 269 -7.24 27.31 -19.60
C THR A 269 -7.91 28.37 -18.74
N GLY A 270 -8.25 29.51 -19.36
CA GLY A 270 -8.84 30.65 -18.67
C GLY A 270 -10.31 30.46 -18.34
N VAL A 271 -11.16 30.41 -19.37
CA VAL A 271 -12.62 30.35 -19.21
C VAL A 271 -13.15 29.20 -20.07
N THR A 272 -14.00 28.37 -19.48
CA THR A 272 -14.80 27.37 -20.20
C THR A 272 -16.26 27.52 -19.80
N VAL A 273 -17.14 27.57 -20.79
CA VAL A 273 -18.60 27.56 -20.64
C VAL A 273 -19.12 26.36 -21.41
N THR A 274 -19.86 25.48 -20.76
CA THR A 274 -20.48 24.31 -21.39
C THR A 274 -22.00 24.45 -21.30
N ALA A 275 -22.67 24.56 -22.44
CA ALA A 275 -24.12 24.65 -22.50
C ALA A 275 -24.79 23.30 -22.17
N PRO A 276 -26.09 23.29 -21.79
CA PRO A 276 -26.84 22.07 -21.47
C PRO A 276 -26.87 21.00 -22.57
N ASP A 277 -26.74 21.41 -23.83
CA ASP A 277 -26.68 20.50 -24.98
C ASP A 277 -25.28 19.91 -25.23
N GLY A 278 -24.31 20.26 -24.38
CA GLY A 278 -22.91 19.84 -24.43
C GLY A 278 -22.04 20.69 -25.37
N THR A 279 -22.59 21.70 -26.04
CA THR A 279 -21.78 22.65 -26.81
C THR A 279 -20.95 23.53 -25.88
N ARG A 280 -19.82 24.06 -26.38
CA ARG A 280 -18.93 24.92 -25.60
C ARG A 280 -18.84 26.30 -26.23
N PRO A 281 -19.71 27.24 -25.84
CA PRO A 281 -19.69 28.60 -26.39
C PRO A 281 -18.36 29.33 -26.14
N ILE A 282 -17.70 29.01 -25.01
CA ILE A 282 -16.32 29.36 -24.70
C ILE A 282 -15.61 28.05 -24.30
N ASP A 283 -14.57 27.66 -25.02
CA ASP A 283 -13.84 26.39 -24.84
C ASP A 283 -12.39 26.64 -24.43
N GLY A 284 -12.21 26.88 -23.13
CA GLY A 284 -10.90 26.97 -22.49
C GLY A 284 -10.04 28.15 -22.93
N GLN A 285 -10.61 29.25 -23.43
CA GLN A 285 -9.82 30.40 -23.87
C GLN A 285 -9.46 31.36 -22.72
N PRO A 286 -8.27 31.99 -22.76
CA PRO A 286 -7.10 31.60 -23.53
C PRO A 286 -6.49 30.30 -22.98
N ARG A 287 -5.83 29.53 -23.84
CA ARG A 287 -5.23 28.24 -23.50
C ARG A 287 -3.70 28.30 -23.59
N VAL A 288 -3.05 27.68 -22.62
CA VAL A 288 -1.60 27.43 -22.62
C VAL A 288 -1.37 25.93 -22.47
N ASP A 289 -0.67 25.34 -23.44
CA ASP A 289 -0.17 23.97 -23.35
C ASP A 289 1.32 24.03 -23.04
N GLY A 290 1.79 23.38 -21.97
CA GLY A 290 3.20 23.31 -21.54
C GLY A 290 3.75 24.51 -20.76
N LEU A 291 5.06 24.48 -20.50
CA LEU A 291 5.80 25.42 -19.64
C LEU A 291 6.28 26.66 -20.40
N ASP A 292 6.67 27.70 -19.67
CA ASP A 292 7.22 28.98 -20.17
C ASP A 292 6.37 29.65 -21.25
N ARG A 293 5.06 29.64 -21.05
CA ARG A 293 4.09 30.16 -22.01
C ARG A 293 3.08 31.04 -21.33
N THR A 294 2.58 32.02 -22.09
CA THR A 294 1.55 32.95 -21.64
C THR A 294 0.59 33.20 -22.79
N ALA A 295 -0.70 33.22 -22.48
CA ALA A 295 -1.75 33.59 -23.41
C ALA A 295 -2.73 34.56 -22.71
N THR A 296 -3.24 35.53 -23.46
CA THR A 296 -4.14 36.56 -22.96
C THR A 296 -5.30 36.76 -23.92
N ALA A 297 -6.47 37.09 -23.37
CA ALA A 297 -7.63 37.53 -24.12
C ALA A 297 -8.24 38.73 -23.38
N ASP A 298 -8.22 39.91 -24.01
CA ASP A 298 -8.77 41.13 -23.41
C ASP A 298 -10.30 41.06 -23.34
N ASP A 299 -10.92 40.38 -24.30
CA ASP A 299 -12.37 40.23 -24.44
C ASP A 299 -12.69 38.82 -24.99
N LEU A 300 -13.61 38.11 -24.34
CA LEU A 300 -14.10 36.79 -24.74
C LEU A 300 -15.62 36.79 -24.68
N ALA A 301 -16.27 36.67 -25.84
CA ALA A 301 -17.70 36.50 -25.94
C ALA A 301 -18.05 35.07 -26.36
N ALA A 302 -19.18 34.57 -25.88
CA ALA A 302 -19.72 33.28 -26.30
C ALA A 302 -19.94 33.22 -27.82
N SER A 303 -19.47 32.14 -28.45
CA SER A 303 -19.48 31.98 -29.91
C SER A 303 -20.87 31.82 -30.53
N ASP A 304 -21.87 31.44 -29.74
CA ASP A 304 -23.27 31.33 -30.12
C ASP A 304 -24.08 32.61 -29.86
N GLY A 305 -23.44 33.66 -29.34
CA GLY A 305 -24.07 34.96 -29.02
C GLY A 305 -24.89 34.94 -27.72
N SER A 306 -24.68 33.94 -26.86
CA SER A 306 -25.25 33.89 -25.51
C SER A 306 -24.63 34.96 -24.58
N ALA A 307 -25.14 35.06 -23.36
CA ALA A 307 -24.90 36.20 -22.47
C ALA A 307 -23.54 36.15 -21.76
N GLU A 308 -22.77 35.07 -21.97
CA GLU A 308 -21.52 34.78 -21.31
C GLU A 308 -20.38 35.58 -21.95
N HIS A 309 -19.73 36.39 -21.11
CA HIS A 309 -18.67 37.30 -21.52
C HIS A 309 -17.60 37.39 -20.45
N ALA A 310 -16.33 37.45 -20.85
CA ALA A 310 -15.20 37.62 -19.95
C ALA A 310 -14.23 38.68 -20.46
N THR A 311 -13.57 39.39 -19.56
CA THR A 311 -12.56 40.39 -19.90
C THR A 311 -11.29 40.24 -19.09
N GLY A 312 -10.17 40.66 -19.69
CA GLY A 312 -8.87 40.68 -19.04
C GLY A 312 -8.40 39.30 -18.58
N VAL A 313 -8.61 38.28 -19.41
CA VAL A 313 -8.21 36.91 -19.08
C VAL A 313 -6.75 36.67 -19.44
N ARG A 314 -5.96 36.16 -18.49
CA ARG A 314 -4.54 35.83 -18.66
C ARG A 314 -4.27 34.44 -18.11
N VAL A 315 -3.53 33.63 -18.85
CA VAL A 315 -3.02 32.34 -18.39
C VAL A 315 -1.52 32.33 -18.62
N SER A 316 -0.74 32.04 -17.60
CA SER A 316 0.71 31.87 -17.71
C SER A 316 1.19 30.65 -16.94
N THR A 317 2.08 29.89 -17.53
CA THR A 317 2.78 28.76 -16.90
C THR A 317 4.28 29.04 -16.96
N GLY A 318 4.94 29.07 -15.81
CA GLY A 318 6.38 29.28 -15.67
C GLY A 318 7.21 28.03 -15.98
N ALA A 319 8.53 28.18 -16.02
CA ALA A 319 9.52 27.11 -16.24
C ALA A 319 9.48 26.05 -15.13
N ASP A 320 9.22 26.50 -13.91
CA ASP A 320 9.05 25.68 -12.70
C ASP A 320 7.75 24.87 -12.75
N GLY A 321 6.83 25.19 -13.67
CA GLY A 321 5.51 24.60 -13.70
C GLY A 321 4.52 25.27 -12.77
N THR A 322 4.81 26.45 -12.21
CA THR A 322 3.79 27.26 -11.54
C THR A 322 2.87 27.88 -12.59
N THR A 323 1.56 27.74 -12.47
CA THR A 323 0.58 28.35 -13.38
C THR A 323 -0.21 29.42 -12.65
N THR A 324 -0.35 30.59 -13.25
CA THR A 324 -1.24 31.65 -12.79
C THR A 324 -2.32 31.92 -13.83
N VAL A 325 -3.58 31.93 -13.40
CA VAL A 325 -4.73 32.30 -14.22
C VAL A 325 -5.40 33.53 -13.63
N GLY A 326 -5.47 34.62 -14.39
CA GLY A 326 -6.21 35.83 -14.02
C GLY A 326 -7.46 35.99 -14.88
N VAL A 327 -8.58 36.37 -14.28
CA VAL A 327 -9.82 36.78 -14.96
C VAL A 327 -10.24 38.13 -14.39
N GLY A 328 -10.15 39.18 -15.21
CA GLY A 328 -10.54 40.53 -14.81
C GLY A 328 -12.03 40.63 -14.46
N SER A 329 -12.90 40.14 -15.35
CA SER A 329 -14.30 39.85 -15.01
C SER A 329 -14.88 38.74 -15.88
N PHE A 330 -15.89 38.06 -15.36
CA PHE A 330 -16.77 37.15 -16.06
C PHE A 330 -18.22 37.53 -15.74
N GLU A 331 -19.10 37.55 -16.75
CA GLU A 331 -20.52 37.86 -16.60
C GLU A 331 -21.37 36.87 -17.40
N GLN A 332 -22.42 36.35 -16.76
CA GLN A 332 -23.49 35.57 -17.34
C GLN A 332 -24.81 36.17 -16.86
N LEU A 333 -25.47 36.94 -17.74
CA LEU A 333 -26.67 37.69 -17.39
C LEU A 333 -27.82 37.37 -18.35
N PRO A 334 -28.66 36.38 -18.01
CA PRO A 334 -29.78 35.99 -18.86
C PRO A 334 -30.70 37.18 -19.17
N GLY A 335 -30.88 37.48 -20.45
CA GLY A 335 -31.76 38.56 -20.93
C GLY A 335 -31.13 39.95 -20.94
N ALA A 336 -29.89 40.14 -20.47
CA ALA A 336 -29.19 41.40 -20.62
C ALA A 336 -28.80 41.67 -22.10
N PRO A 337 -28.71 42.94 -22.53
CA PRO A 337 -29.02 44.16 -21.77
C PRO A 337 -30.52 44.54 -21.79
N ALA A 338 -31.39 43.73 -22.40
CA ALA A 338 -32.80 44.06 -22.59
C ALA A 338 -33.64 43.93 -21.30
N ASP A 339 -33.22 43.09 -20.36
CA ASP A 339 -33.84 42.91 -19.05
C ASP A 339 -33.08 43.71 -17.96
N PRO A 340 -33.66 44.80 -17.43
CA PRO A 340 -33.02 45.60 -16.38
C PRO A 340 -32.92 44.86 -15.03
N LEU A 341 -33.57 43.70 -14.89
CA LEU A 341 -33.50 42.85 -13.70
C LEU A 341 -32.72 41.55 -13.96
N ALA A 342 -31.91 41.50 -15.04
CA ALA A 342 -31.13 40.32 -15.41
C ALA A 342 -30.26 39.79 -14.25
N GLU A 343 -29.74 40.68 -13.40
CA GLU A 343 -28.91 40.31 -12.23
C GLU A 343 -29.67 39.56 -11.13
N TYR A 344 -31.01 39.68 -11.07
CA TYR A 344 -31.87 38.94 -10.14
C TYR A 344 -32.54 37.74 -10.81
N ARG A 345 -32.26 37.49 -12.09
CA ARG A 345 -32.75 36.28 -12.75
C ARG A 345 -31.97 35.09 -12.23
N PRO A 346 -32.64 33.93 -12.10
CA PRO A 346 -31.91 32.73 -11.77
C PRO A 346 -30.78 32.45 -12.75
N THR A 347 -29.69 31.89 -12.23
CA THR A 347 -28.42 31.61 -12.91
C THR A 347 -27.68 32.84 -13.42
N ALA A 348 -27.99 34.02 -12.87
CA ALA A 348 -27.15 35.20 -13.07
C ALA A 348 -25.86 34.98 -12.28
N PHE A 349 -24.73 34.99 -12.97
CA PHE A 349 -23.43 34.68 -12.37
C PHE A 349 -22.39 35.71 -12.82
N ARG A 350 -21.65 36.30 -11.87
CA ARG A 350 -20.55 37.21 -12.17
C ARG A 350 -19.36 36.91 -11.27
N VAL A 351 -18.16 37.10 -11.79
CA VAL A 351 -16.89 36.98 -11.06
C VAL A 351 -16.00 38.18 -11.40
N TYR A 352 -15.36 38.78 -10.41
CA TYR A 352 -14.50 39.95 -10.58
C TYR A 352 -13.12 39.75 -9.96
N GLY A 353 -12.08 40.12 -10.71
CA GLY A 353 -10.70 40.21 -10.21
C GLY A 353 -10.11 38.89 -9.71
N LEU A 354 -10.48 37.76 -10.31
CA LEU A 354 -9.99 36.43 -9.95
C LEU A 354 -8.51 36.28 -10.34
N THR A 355 -7.70 35.77 -9.43
CA THR A 355 -6.34 35.28 -9.69
C THR A 355 -6.15 33.92 -9.01
N ALA A 356 -5.88 32.88 -9.80
CA ALA A 356 -5.61 31.54 -9.30
C ALA A 356 -4.16 31.17 -9.57
N THR A 357 -3.45 30.70 -8.53
CA THR A 357 -2.07 30.22 -8.64
C THR A 357 -2.03 28.73 -8.33
N VAL A 358 -1.58 27.92 -9.28
CA VAL A 358 -1.48 26.46 -9.20
C VAL A 358 -0.01 26.03 -9.24
N THR A 359 0.49 25.52 -8.11
CA THR A 359 1.86 25.02 -7.96
C THR A 359 2.12 23.82 -8.86
N PRO A 360 3.38 23.42 -9.11
CA PRO A 360 3.71 22.25 -9.94
C PRO A 360 3.03 20.96 -9.45
N ALA A 361 2.94 20.78 -8.13
CA ALA A 361 2.26 19.66 -7.46
C ALA A 361 0.72 19.76 -7.45
N GLY A 362 0.15 20.85 -7.98
CA GLY A 362 -1.28 21.07 -8.09
C GLY A 362 -1.97 21.55 -6.80
N ALA A 363 -1.22 22.16 -5.87
CA ALA A 363 -1.84 23.00 -4.85
C ALA A 363 -2.32 24.29 -5.50
N VAL A 364 -3.50 24.79 -5.11
CA VAL A 364 -4.12 25.97 -5.68
C VAL A 364 -4.35 27.01 -4.59
N ALA A 365 -4.15 28.27 -4.95
CA ALA A 365 -4.53 29.43 -4.16
C ALA A 365 -5.34 30.35 -5.06
N THR A 366 -6.62 30.53 -4.73
CA THR A 366 -7.53 31.45 -5.42
C THR A 366 -7.69 32.74 -4.62
N GLU A 367 -7.43 33.86 -5.28
CA GLU A 367 -7.52 35.20 -4.71
C GLU A 367 -8.45 36.08 -5.56
N PHE A 368 -9.12 37.02 -4.89
CA PHE A 368 -9.95 38.03 -5.54
C PHE A 368 -9.48 39.43 -5.16
N ALA A 369 -9.54 40.37 -6.11
CA ALA A 369 -9.14 41.76 -5.88
C ALA A 369 -9.96 42.45 -4.77
N ASP A 370 -11.25 42.10 -4.63
CA ASP A 370 -12.13 42.53 -3.54
C ASP A 370 -13.05 41.35 -3.14
N PRO A 371 -12.67 40.53 -2.15
CA PRO A 371 -13.40 39.32 -1.78
C PRO A 371 -14.88 39.55 -1.43
N GLY A 372 -15.19 40.68 -0.78
CA GLY A 372 -16.57 41.01 -0.39
C GLY A 372 -17.49 41.37 -1.57
N SER A 373 -16.91 41.63 -2.74
CA SER A 373 -17.62 41.99 -3.98
C SER A 373 -17.06 41.24 -5.19
N ALA A 374 -16.63 39.99 -4.98
CA ALA A 374 -15.94 39.21 -5.99
C ALA A 374 -16.88 38.34 -6.81
N VAL A 375 -17.77 37.59 -6.17
CA VAL A 375 -18.66 36.64 -6.84
C VAL A 375 -20.11 36.94 -6.52
N PHE A 376 -20.91 37.05 -7.58
CA PHE A 376 -22.32 37.41 -7.50
C PHE A 376 -23.18 36.35 -8.16
N VAL A 377 -24.18 35.85 -7.42
CA VAL A 377 -25.12 34.82 -7.87
C VAL A 377 -26.53 35.24 -7.53
N ASP A 378 -27.45 35.24 -8.50
CA ASP A 378 -28.90 35.41 -8.31
C ASP A 378 -29.28 36.61 -7.41
N GLY A 379 -28.65 37.76 -7.61
CA GLY A 379 -28.94 38.97 -6.85
C GLY A 379 -28.15 39.12 -5.54
N ARG A 380 -27.20 38.21 -5.24
CA ARG A 380 -26.45 38.19 -3.97
C ARG A 380 -24.95 38.05 -4.20
N TRP A 381 -24.17 38.77 -3.40
CA TRP A 381 -22.74 38.49 -3.23
C TRP A 381 -22.58 37.24 -2.39
N ILE A 382 -21.69 36.34 -2.81
CA ILE A 382 -21.36 35.11 -2.08
C ILE A 382 -20.01 35.25 -1.42
N ASP A 383 -19.86 34.59 -0.28
CA ASP A 383 -18.60 34.55 0.47
C ASP A 383 -17.58 33.67 -0.26
N THR A 384 -16.52 34.29 -0.77
CA THR A 384 -15.45 33.61 -1.50
C THR A 384 -14.41 32.96 -0.60
N THR A 385 -14.56 33.05 0.73
CA THR A 385 -13.70 32.33 1.68
C THR A 385 -14.15 30.88 1.90
N THR A 386 -15.36 30.53 1.44
CA THR A 386 -15.89 29.17 1.51
C THR A 386 -15.44 28.33 0.31
N ASP A 387 -15.26 27.02 0.51
CA ASP A 387 -14.91 26.09 -0.59
C ASP A 387 -16.09 25.80 -1.53
N LEU A 388 -17.32 25.90 -1.02
CA LEU A 388 -18.54 25.55 -1.75
C LEU A 388 -19.73 26.38 -1.31
N TYR A 389 -20.25 27.20 -2.22
CA TYR A 389 -21.57 27.80 -2.08
C TYR A 389 -22.63 26.90 -2.70
N THR A 390 -23.73 26.65 -1.98
CA THR A 390 -24.91 25.95 -2.51
C THR A 390 -26.12 26.88 -2.50
N GLY A 391 -26.63 27.22 -3.69
CA GLY A 391 -27.87 27.96 -3.83
C GLY A 391 -29.08 27.02 -3.81
N VAL A 392 -30.11 27.36 -3.04
CA VAL A 392 -31.34 26.57 -2.93
C VAL A 392 -32.54 27.27 -3.59
N ASP A 393 -33.54 26.49 -3.99
CA ASP A 393 -34.82 27.00 -4.47
C ASP A 393 -35.75 27.43 -3.32
N ALA A 394 -36.96 27.89 -3.67
CA ALA A 394 -37.96 28.34 -2.69
C ALA A 394 -38.49 27.22 -1.78
N GLN A 395 -38.22 25.96 -2.12
CA GLN A 395 -38.58 24.77 -1.36
C GLN A 395 -37.38 24.25 -0.53
N GLY A 396 -36.22 24.90 -0.62
CA GLY A 396 -35.00 24.52 0.07
C GLY A 396 -34.19 23.41 -0.62
N ALA A 397 -34.54 23.04 -1.85
CA ALA A 397 -33.79 22.04 -2.61
C ALA A 397 -32.56 22.68 -3.29
N PRO A 398 -31.39 22.00 -3.31
CA PRO A 398 -30.21 22.49 -4.01
C PRO A 398 -30.51 22.73 -5.49
N ARG A 399 -30.10 23.90 -5.99
CA ARG A 399 -30.34 24.33 -7.38
C ARG A 399 -29.06 24.61 -8.13
N LEU A 400 -28.07 25.19 -7.47
CA LEU A 400 -26.77 25.49 -8.07
C LEU A 400 -25.67 25.32 -7.04
N THR A 401 -24.44 25.16 -7.51
CA THR A 401 -23.24 25.21 -6.68
C THR A 401 -22.17 26.08 -7.30
N VAL A 402 -21.42 26.81 -6.47
CA VAL A 402 -20.16 27.45 -6.85
C VAL A 402 -19.07 26.84 -5.99
N ALA A 403 -18.23 26.00 -6.59
CA ALA A 403 -17.07 25.43 -5.92
C ALA A 403 -15.84 26.29 -6.20
N PHE A 404 -15.04 26.52 -5.17
CA PHE A 404 -13.73 27.15 -5.26
C PHE A 404 -12.67 26.05 -5.12
N ASP A 405 -11.58 26.17 -5.87
CA ASP A 405 -10.42 25.27 -5.76
C ASP A 405 -10.76 23.77 -5.92
N GLU A 406 -11.71 23.46 -6.82
CA GLU A 406 -12.13 22.09 -7.09
C GLU A 406 -10.96 21.26 -7.64
N ARG A 407 -10.80 20.05 -7.09
CA ARG A 407 -9.75 19.10 -7.48
C ARG A 407 -10.37 17.76 -7.87
N GLU A 408 -10.11 17.34 -9.09
CA GLU A 408 -10.52 16.04 -9.63
C GLU A 408 -9.26 15.23 -9.99
N VAL A 409 -9.08 14.06 -9.37
CA VAL A 409 -7.96 13.15 -9.68
C VAL A 409 -8.45 12.02 -10.56
N ALA A 410 -7.88 11.89 -11.74
CA ALA A 410 -8.15 10.81 -12.67
C ALA A 410 -7.41 9.52 -12.26
N ALA A 411 -7.86 8.39 -12.80
CA ALA A 411 -7.27 7.08 -12.53
C ALA A 411 -5.78 6.98 -12.96
N ASP A 412 -5.37 7.76 -13.96
CA ASP A 412 -3.99 7.84 -14.43
C ASP A 412 -3.10 8.76 -13.58
N GLY A 413 -3.63 9.30 -12.47
CA GLY A 413 -2.93 10.23 -11.58
C GLY A 413 -2.95 11.68 -12.04
N THR A 414 -3.58 11.99 -13.19
CA THR A 414 -3.76 13.38 -13.64
C THR A 414 -4.68 14.12 -12.70
N LEU A 415 -4.25 15.29 -12.23
CA LEU A 415 -5.04 16.16 -11.37
C LEU A 415 -5.59 17.33 -12.21
N THR A 416 -6.91 17.47 -12.27
CA THR A 416 -7.56 18.67 -12.80
C THR A 416 -7.95 19.57 -11.65
N VAL A 417 -7.47 20.80 -11.68
CA VAL A 417 -7.80 21.85 -10.73
C VAL A 417 -8.67 22.88 -11.42
N THR A 418 -9.76 23.32 -10.80
CA THR A 418 -10.60 24.43 -11.28
C THR A 418 -10.75 25.47 -10.18
N ALA A 419 -10.31 26.71 -10.44
CA ALA A 419 -10.33 27.78 -9.44
C ALA A 419 -11.75 28.18 -9.03
N VAL A 420 -12.67 28.34 -10.00
CA VAL A 420 -14.09 28.58 -9.75
C VAL A 420 -14.93 27.74 -10.69
N HIS A 421 -15.85 26.94 -10.15
CA HIS A 421 -16.75 26.08 -10.90
C HIS A 421 -18.20 26.32 -10.50
N TYR A 422 -18.94 27.01 -11.37
CA TYR A 422 -20.39 27.19 -11.27
C TYR A 422 -21.11 26.04 -11.98
N ARG A 423 -22.01 25.37 -11.25
CA ARG A 423 -22.85 24.26 -11.73
C ARG A 423 -24.32 24.57 -11.51
N ASP A 424 -25.12 24.47 -12.57
CA ASP A 424 -26.58 24.42 -12.48
C ASP A 424 -27.05 22.97 -12.29
N LEU A 425 -27.60 22.65 -11.12
CA LEU A 425 -28.07 21.30 -10.80
C LEU A 425 -29.39 20.95 -11.51
N THR A 426 -30.05 21.93 -12.12
CA THR A 426 -31.26 21.67 -12.93
C THR A 426 -30.94 21.17 -14.33
N GLY A 427 -29.70 21.33 -14.79
CA GLY A 427 -29.26 20.97 -16.13
C GLY A 427 -29.91 21.80 -17.24
N ALA A 428 -30.47 22.97 -16.90
CA ALA A 428 -31.16 23.85 -17.84
C ALA A 428 -30.28 25.04 -18.27
N HIS A 429 -29.16 25.27 -17.58
CA HIS A 429 -28.26 26.40 -17.80
C HIS A 429 -26.80 25.95 -17.96
N PRO A 430 -25.94 26.81 -18.55
CA PRO A 430 -24.55 26.48 -18.76
C PRO A 430 -23.77 26.23 -17.45
N ASP A 431 -22.83 25.31 -17.55
CA ASP A 431 -21.75 25.07 -16.59
C ASP A 431 -20.59 26.02 -16.89
N VAL A 432 -20.00 26.65 -15.86
CA VAL A 432 -18.90 27.61 -16.04
C VAL A 432 -17.71 27.21 -15.18
N ARG A 433 -16.55 27.08 -15.82
CA ARG A 433 -15.25 26.83 -15.17
C ARG A 433 -14.29 27.96 -15.48
N LEU A 434 -13.76 28.58 -14.44
CA LEU A 434 -12.74 29.62 -14.51
C LEU A 434 -11.44 29.09 -13.91
N GLY A 435 -10.33 29.29 -14.62
CA GLY A 435 -9.00 28.88 -14.17
C GLY A 435 -8.86 27.37 -14.02
N THR A 436 -8.98 26.62 -15.12
CA THR A 436 -8.77 25.17 -15.10
C THR A 436 -7.33 24.83 -15.49
N VAL A 437 -6.66 24.06 -14.63
CA VAL A 437 -5.28 23.58 -14.84
C VAL A 437 -5.24 22.06 -14.73
N VAL A 438 -4.79 21.40 -15.78
CA VAL A 438 -4.51 19.96 -15.81
C VAL A 438 -3.04 19.77 -15.45
N VAL A 439 -2.81 19.11 -14.33
CA VAL A 439 -1.50 18.79 -13.76
C VAL A 439 -1.22 17.31 -14.02
N PRO A 440 -0.24 16.97 -14.89
CA PRO A 440 0.14 15.58 -15.09
C PRO A 440 0.77 15.00 -13.82
N PRO A 441 0.72 13.67 -13.61
CA PRO A 441 1.42 13.04 -12.51
C PRO A 441 2.92 13.34 -12.59
N ALA A 442 3.57 13.46 -11.43
CA ALA A 442 5.00 13.71 -11.38
C ALA A 442 5.79 12.53 -11.98
N ALA A 443 6.90 12.82 -12.64
CA ALA A 443 7.79 11.81 -13.19
C ALA A 443 8.17 10.77 -12.12
N GLY A 444 7.96 9.48 -12.41
CA GLY A 444 8.29 8.40 -11.48
C GLY A 444 7.28 8.20 -10.34
N GLN A 445 6.21 9.00 -10.26
CA GLN A 445 5.13 8.80 -9.30
C GLN A 445 4.37 7.49 -9.60
N VAL A 446 4.03 6.73 -8.57
CA VAL A 446 3.13 5.58 -8.69
C VAL A 446 1.73 6.05 -9.12
N ILE A 447 1.25 5.53 -10.25
CA ILE A 447 -0.06 5.87 -10.83
C ILE A 447 -1.05 4.71 -10.81
N GLY A 448 -0.57 3.48 -10.61
CA GLY A 448 -1.42 2.31 -10.48
C GLY A 448 -0.63 1.07 -10.12
N ALA A 449 -1.33 0.08 -9.59
CA ALA A 449 -0.76 -1.23 -9.30
C ALA A 449 -1.83 -2.32 -9.41
N TYR A 450 -1.41 -3.56 -9.66
CA TYR A 450 -2.28 -4.72 -9.60
C TYR A 450 -1.59 -5.96 -9.05
N GLY A 451 -2.38 -6.83 -8.43
CA GLY A 451 -1.91 -8.05 -7.78
C GLY A 451 -1.52 -9.15 -8.76
N VAL A 452 -2.46 -9.60 -9.59
CA VAL A 452 -2.32 -10.76 -10.48
C VAL A 452 -2.78 -10.43 -11.88
N GLY A 453 -2.00 -10.82 -12.88
CA GLY A 453 -2.39 -10.83 -14.29
C GLY A 453 -1.87 -12.08 -14.99
N VAL A 454 -2.73 -12.74 -15.76
CA VAL A 454 -2.38 -13.95 -16.52
C VAL A 454 -2.89 -13.82 -17.95
N THR A 455 -1.98 -14.02 -18.90
CA THR A 455 -2.27 -13.91 -20.34
C THR A 455 -1.86 -15.20 -21.04
N ALA A 456 -2.78 -15.82 -21.77
CA ALA A 456 -2.51 -16.98 -22.60
C ALA A 456 -1.52 -16.66 -23.73
N ALA A 457 -0.90 -17.69 -24.29
CA ALA A 457 0.08 -17.53 -25.36
C ALA A 457 -0.48 -16.92 -26.66
N ASP A 458 -1.79 -17.03 -26.90
CA ASP A 458 -2.48 -16.39 -28.03
C ASP A 458 -2.88 -14.92 -27.75
N GLY A 459 -2.53 -14.40 -26.57
CA GLY A 459 -2.87 -13.06 -26.12
C GLY A 459 -4.23 -12.95 -25.39
N THR A 460 -4.96 -14.06 -25.23
CA THR A 460 -6.22 -14.07 -24.48
C THR A 460 -5.96 -13.80 -22.99
N VAL A 461 -6.69 -12.86 -22.39
CA VAL A 461 -6.59 -12.57 -20.96
C VAL A 461 -7.34 -13.65 -20.16
N LEU A 462 -6.61 -14.43 -19.36
CA LEU A 462 -7.17 -15.50 -18.52
C LEU A 462 -7.49 -15.00 -17.11
N VAL A 463 -6.67 -14.08 -16.60
CA VAL A 463 -6.92 -13.29 -15.39
C VAL A 463 -6.63 -11.85 -15.74
N ALA A 464 -7.69 -11.03 -15.80
CA ALA A 464 -7.53 -9.59 -15.96
C ALA A 464 -6.76 -9.01 -14.75
N PRO A 465 -5.92 -7.97 -14.94
CA PRO A 465 -5.19 -7.32 -13.86
C PRO A 465 -6.08 -7.02 -12.64
N GLN A 466 -5.91 -7.77 -11.56
CA GLN A 466 -6.76 -7.64 -10.36
C GLN A 466 -6.11 -8.25 -9.10
N PRO A 467 -6.54 -7.82 -7.89
CA PRO A 467 -7.20 -6.53 -7.65
C PRO A 467 -6.28 -5.41 -8.14
N ALA A 468 -6.88 -4.31 -8.61
CA ALA A 468 -6.15 -3.19 -9.18
C ALA A 468 -6.49 -1.91 -8.42
N ALA A 469 -5.47 -1.14 -8.10
CA ALA A 469 -5.60 0.13 -7.40
C ALA A 469 -4.99 1.25 -8.26
N THR A 470 -5.56 2.44 -8.11
CA THR A 470 -5.23 3.65 -8.88
C THR A 470 -5.10 4.83 -7.94
N VAL A 471 -4.58 5.97 -8.38
CA VAL A 471 -4.48 7.15 -7.49
C VAL A 471 -5.86 7.58 -6.96
N ALA A 472 -6.92 7.41 -7.75
CA ALA A 472 -8.30 7.72 -7.35
C ALA A 472 -8.93 6.66 -6.42
N ALA A 473 -8.42 5.43 -6.44
CA ALA A 473 -8.88 4.32 -5.60
C ALA A 473 -7.64 3.55 -5.11
N PRO A 474 -6.96 4.05 -4.07
CA PRO A 474 -5.60 3.64 -3.72
C PRO A 474 -5.50 2.25 -3.09
N HIS A 475 -6.62 1.65 -2.71
CA HIS A 475 -6.65 0.36 -2.01
C HIS A 475 -7.56 -0.61 -2.73
N ALA A 476 -7.08 -1.84 -2.98
CA ALA A 476 -7.88 -2.91 -3.55
C ALA A 476 -7.40 -4.28 -3.05
N SER A 477 -8.33 -5.13 -2.63
CA SER A 477 -8.01 -6.49 -2.16
C SER A 477 -9.00 -7.53 -2.69
N ALA A 478 -8.56 -8.78 -2.72
CA ALA A 478 -9.34 -9.95 -3.08
C ALA A 478 -8.90 -11.17 -2.27
N ASP A 479 -9.83 -11.80 -1.57
CA ASP A 479 -9.56 -13.02 -0.81
C ASP A 479 -9.13 -14.18 -1.73
N ALA A 480 -9.68 -14.22 -2.94
CA ALA A 480 -9.31 -15.17 -3.99
C ALA A 480 -9.46 -14.55 -5.38
N VAL A 481 -8.55 -14.92 -6.29
CA VAL A 481 -8.61 -14.63 -7.73
C VAL A 481 -8.56 -15.94 -8.48
N THR A 482 -9.48 -16.14 -9.44
CA THR A 482 -9.57 -17.38 -10.22
C THR A 482 -9.61 -17.08 -11.71
N GLY A 483 -8.78 -17.76 -12.51
CA GLY A 483 -8.78 -17.66 -13.97
C GLY A 483 -9.96 -18.36 -14.64
N THR A 484 -10.14 -18.13 -15.93
CA THR A 484 -11.25 -18.69 -16.73
C THR A 484 -10.90 -19.97 -17.51
N GLY A 485 -9.73 -20.56 -17.26
CA GLY A 485 -9.24 -21.77 -17.93
C GLY A 485 -9.85 -23.09 -17.43
N THR A 486 -9.49 -24.21 -18.07
CA THR A 486 -9.93 -25.57 -17.69
C THR A 486 -9.33 -26.06 -16.39
N ASP A 487 -8.07 -25.72 -16.12
CA ASP A 487 -7.43 -25.78 -14.80
C ASP A 487 -7.15 -24.33 -14.39
N PRO A 488 -8.09 -23.65 -13.71
CA PRO A 488 -8.02 -22.22 -13.51
C PRO A 488 -6.85 -21.85 -12.59
N ASP A 489 -6.09 -20.83 -12.98
CA ASP A 489 -5.08 -20.22 -12.11
C ASP A 489 -5.77 -19.69 -10.86
N THR A 490 -5.15 -19.88 -9.70
CA THR A 490 -5.72 -19.46 -8.42
C THR A 490 -4.72 -18.63 -7.64
N ALA A 491 -5.19 -17.51 -7.09
CA ALA A 491 -4.45 -16.73 -6.12
C ALA A 491 -5.31 -16.51 -4.86
N SER A 492 -4.67 -16.35 -3.71
CA SER A 492 -5.36 -16.10 -2.43
C SER A 492 -4.69 -14.98 -1.65
N ALA A 493 -5.50 -14.25 -0.88
CA ALA A 493 -5.08 -13.11 -0.06
C ALA A 493 -4.23 -12.12 -0.87
N VAL A 494 -4.85 -11.53 -1.90
CA VAL A 494 -4.20 -10.55 -2.76
C VAL A 494 -4.60 -9.15 -2.32
N ALA A 495 -3.64 -8.29 -2.04
CA ALA A 495 -3.88 -6.90 -1.66
C ALA A 495 -2.92 -5.97 -2.41
N VAL A 496 -3.42 -4.77 -2.74
CA VAL A 496 -2.68 -3.73 -3.42
C VAL A 496 -3.02 -2.40 -2.73
N ASP A 497 -1.98 -1.70 -2.29
CA ASP A 497 -2.12 -0.41 -1.63
C ASP A 497 -1.14 0.61 -2.23
N LEU A 498 -1.67 1.74 -2.68
CA LEU A 498 -0.89 2.91 -3.05
C LEU A 498 -0.81 3.83 -1.84
N GLY A 499 0.38 4.36 -1.57
CA GLY A 499 0.58 5.30 -0.48
C GLY A 499 -0.21 6.59 -0.71
N THR A 500 -0.82 7.10 0.35
CA THR A 500 -1.56 8.37 0.38
C THR A 500 -0.95 9.30 1.43
N GLY A 501 -1.24 10.61 1.35
CA GLY A 501 -0.67 11.59 2.28
C GLY A 501 0.86 11.60 2.25
N ASP A 502 1.49 11.44 3.40
CA ASP A 502 2.96 11.43 3.55
C ASP A 502 3.65 10.23 2.90
N ALA A 503 2.89 9.16 2.60
CA ALA A 503 3.36 8.01 1.85
C ALA A 503 3.10 8.14 0.34
N ALA A 504 2.62 9.29 -0.16
CA ALA A 504 2.34 9.47 -1.57
C ALA A 504 3.54 9.11 -2.45
N GLY A 505 3.29 8.31 -3.48
CA GLY A 505 4.33 7.80 -4.39
C GLY A 505 4.93 6.46 -3.99
N THR A 506 4.52 5.84 -2.88
CA THR A 506 4.84 4.43 -2.57
C THR A 506 3.76 3.47 -3.04
N ALA A 507 4.08 2.18 -3.14
CA ALA A 507 3.08 1.13 -3.37
C ALA A 507 3.48 -0.16 -2.64
N THR A 508 2.50 -0.94 -2.17
CA THR A 508 2.70 -2.31 -1.70
C THR A 508 1.76 -3.26 -2.44
N VAL A 509 2.25 -4.45 -2.76
CA VAL A 509 1.46 -5.53 -3.34
C VAL A 509 1.78 -6.83 -2.64
N ASP A 510 0.74 -7.46 -2.10
CA ASP A 510 0.81 -8.73 -1.39
C ASP A 510 0.05 -9.81 -2.17
N VAL A 511 0.68 -10.97 -2.34
CA VAL A 511 0.07 -12.18 -2.90
C VAL A 511 0.36 -13.34 -1.95
N GLY A 512 -0.63 -13.71 -1.13
CA GLY A 512 -0.47 -14.77 -0.13
C GLY A 512 -0.10 -16.13 -0.75
N ALA A 513 -0.77 -16.52 -1.83
CA ALA A 513 -0.35 -17.66 -2.66
C ALA A 513 -0.84 -17.51 -4.10
N PHE A 514 -0.10 -18.07 -5.06
CA PHE A 514 -0.49 -18.22 -6.45
C PHE A 514 -0.18 -19.65 -6.93
N ARG A 515 -1.07 -20.22 -7.74
CA ARG A 515 -0.94 -21.57 -8.30
C ARG A 515 -1.46 -21.62 -9.74
N GLN A 516 -0.58 -21.99 -10.66
CA GLN A 516 -0.85 -22.34 -12.05
C GLN A 516 -0.28 -23.75 -12.28
N VAL A 517 -1.14 -24.76 -12.36
CA VAL A 517 -0.72 -26.16 -12.61
C VAL A 517 -1.66 -26.79 -13.62
N PRO A 518 -1.35 -26.68 -14.93
CA PRO A 518 -2.16 -27.29 -15.97
C PRO A 518 -2.25 -28.81 -15.82
N ASP A 519 -3.37 -29.38 -16.25
CA ASP A 519 -3.64 -30.82 -16.27
C ASP A 519 -3.58 -31.51 -14.90
N ALA A 520 -3.55 -30.77 -13.78
CA ALA A 520 -3.47 -31.33 -12.42
C ALA A 520 -4.62 -32.28 -12.07
N SER A 521 -5.75 -32.18 -12.77
CA SER A 521 -6.89 -33.06 -12.63
C SER A 521 -6.72 -34.42 -13.35
N THR A 522 -5.82 -34.52 -14.32
CA THR A 522 -5.64 -35.70 -15.17
C THR A 522 -4.23 -36.30 -15.13
N ASP A 523 -3.22 -35.52 -14.74
CA ASP A 523 -1.82 -35.95 -14.60
C ASP A 523 -1.35 -35.84 -13.13
N PRO A 524 -1.08 -36.97 -12.45
CA PRO A 524 -0.59 -36.96 -11.06
C PRO A 524 0.82 -36.38 -10.91
N LEU A 525 1.56 -36.18 -12.01
CA LEU A 525 2.88 -35.56 -12.05
C LEU A 525 2.85 -34.13 -12.59
N ALA A 526 1.66 -33.50 -12.74
CA ALA A 526 1.52 -32.17 -13.31
C ALA A 526 2.41 -31.11 -12.62
N ASP A 527 2.60 -31.20 -11.29
CA ASP A 527 3.47 -30.29 -10.53
C ASP A 527 4.97 -30.39 -10.94
N TYR A 528 5.39 -31.49 -11.58
CA TYR A 528 6.76 -31.73 -12.05
C TYR A 528 6.91 -31.56 -13.56
N ARG A 529 5.87 -31.07 -14.23
CA ARG A 529 5.85 -30.78 -15.67
C ARG A 529 5.75 -29.30 -15.92
N TRP A 530 6.26 -28.88 -17.07
CA TRP A 530 6.02 -27.55 -17.61
C TRP A 530 4.51 -27.38 -17.88
N PRO A 531 3.89 -26.23 -17.55
CA PRO A 531 4.44 -24.98 -17.01
C PRO A 531 4.12 -24.76 -15.52
N ALA A 532 4.11 -25.82 -14.69
CA ALA A 532 3.66 -25.69 -13.30
C ALA A 532 4.43 -24.60 -12.52
N LEU A 533 3.67 -23.67 -11.92
CA LEU A 533 4.16 -22.56 -11.13
C LEU A 533 3.36 -22.46 -9.83
N ARG A 534 4.06 -22.36 -8.70
CA ARG A 534 3.51 -21.97 -7.41
C ARG A 534 4.34 -20.87 -6.81
N VAL A 535 3.68 -19.90 -6.18
CA VAL A 535 4.31 -18.78 -5.47
C VAL A 535 3.64 -18.68 -4.10
N ALA A 536 4.42 -18.51 -3.04
CA ALA A 536 3.94 -18.39 -1.67
C ALA A 536 4.48 -17.11 -1.01
N GLY A 537 3.56 -16.33 -0.44
CA GLY A 537 3.86 -15.17 0.40
C GLY A 537 4.69 -14.08 -0.28
N LEU A 538 4.37 -13.72 -1.52
CA LEU A 538 5.06 -12.64 -2.24
C LEU A 538 4.62 -11.29 -1.65
N HIS A 539 5.61 -10.48 -1.23
CA HIS A 539 5.44 -9.09 -0.85
C HIS A 539 6.34 -8.21 -1.71
N ALA A 540 5.74 -7.22 -2.37
CA ALA A 540 6.44 -6.21 -3.15
C ALA A 540 6.18 -4.84 -2.57
N ALA A 541 7.25 -4.06 -2.35
CA ALA A 541 7.15 -2.66 -1.96
C ALA A 541 7.90 -1.77 -2.96
N VAL A 542 7.31 -0.63 -3.31
CA VAL A 542 7.91 0.39 -4.16
C VAL A 542 8.04 1.68 -3.36
N SER A 543 9.26 2.21 -3.29
CA SER A 543 9.53 3.48 -2.63
C SER A 543 9.11 4.67 -3.49
N ALA A 544 9.01 5.86 -2.89
CA ALA A 544 8.75 7.11 -3.63
C ALA A 544 9.83 7.43 -4.68
N ALA A 545 11.04 6.86 -4.54
CA ALA A 545 12.10 6.96 -5.54
C ALA A 545 11.90 5.99 -6.73
N GLY A 546 10.86 5.16 -6.71
CA GLY A 546 10.57 4.17 -7.73
C GLY A 546 11.46 2.91 -7.66
N ALA A 547 12.07 2.64 -6.51
CA ALA A 547 12.83 1.41 -6.26
C ALA A 547 11.91 0.32 -5.73
N MET A 548 12.00 -0.89 -6.30
CA MET A 548 11.20 -2.05 -5.92
C MET A 548 12.01 -3.00 -5.04
N THR A 549 11.43 -3.42 -3.92
CA THR A 549 11.91 -4.55 -3.11
C THR A 549 10.91 -5.68 -3.20
N VAL A 550 11.39 -6.88 -3.53
CA VAL A 550 10.58 -8.11 -3.56
C VAL A 550 11.08 -9.00 -2.44
N SER A 551 10.15 -9.51 -1.64
CA SER A 551 10.44 -10.40 -0.52
C SER A 551 9.40 -11.51 -0.46
N PHE A 552 9.74 -12.60 0.20
CA PHE A 552 8.87 -13.75 0.37
C PHE A 552 8.85 -14.17 1.83
N ALA A 553 7.70 -14.68 2.30
CA ALA A 553 7.56 -15.18 3.67
C ALA A 553 8.56 -16.32 4.00
N ASP A 554 8.96 -17.12 3.02
CA ASP A 554 10.05 -18.11 3.12
C ASP A 554 10.81 -18.21 1.79
N ALA A 555 11.85 -17.40 1.61
CA ALA A 555 12.53 -17.26 0.32
C ALA A 555 13.25 -18.55 -0.16
N GLY A 556 13.47 -19.54 0.71
CA GLY A 556 14.02 -20.85 0.34
C GLY A 556 12.98 -21.81 -0.26
N SER A 557 11.69 -21.54 -0.07
CA SER A 557 10.56 -22.36 -0.54
C SER A 557 9.38 -21.49 -0.99
N ALA A 558 9.68 -20.35 -1.63
CA ALA A 558 8.67 -19.39 -2.04
C ALA A 558 8.18 -19.59 -3.46
N VAL A 559 9.06 -19.95 -4.39
CA VAL A 559 8.72 -20.10 -5.81
C VAL A 559 9.09 -21.48 -6.31
N PHE A 560 8.07 -22.23 -6.72
CA PHE A 560 8.20 -23.58 -7.26
C PHE A 560 7.85 -23.55 -8.73
N VAL A 561 8.80 -23.98 -9.56
CA VAL A 561 8.66 -24.02 -11.00
C VAL A 561 9.03 -25.41 -11.48
N ASN A 562 8.07 -26.15 -12.02
CA ASN A 562 8.31 -27.41 -12.71
C ASN A 562 9.18 -28.37 -11.86
N GLY A 563 8.69 -28.74 -10.68
CA GLY A 563 9.40 -29.65 -9.79
C GLY A 563 10.55 -29.04 -8.98
N VAL A 564 10.95 -27.79 -9.25
CA VAL A 564 12.14 -27.14 -8.67
C VAL A 564 11.75 -25.93 -7.84
N TRP A 565 12.21 -25.88 -6.59
CA TRP A 565 12.23 -24.64 -5.82
C TRP A 565 13.37 -23.76 -6.32
N ILE A 566 13.04 -22.55 -6.79
CA ILE A 566 14.03 -21.64 -7.36
C ILE A 566 14.53 -20.66 -6.31
N ASP A 567 15.80 -20.30 -6.43
CA ASP A 567 16.43 -19.29 -5.60
C ASP A 567 15.85 -17.90 -5.90
N THR A 568 15.05 -17.40 -4.96
CA THR A 568 14.39 -16.09 -5.05
C THR A 568 15.33 -14.92 -4.74
N THR A 569 16.58 -15.18 -4.35
CA THR A 569 17.61 -14.14 -4.16
C THR A 569 18.30 -13.72 -5.45
N THR A 570 17.99 -14.38 -6.58
CA THR A 570 18.51 -14.06 -7.91
C THR A 570 17.49 -13.28 -8.73
N ASP A 571 17.95 -12.43 -9.65
CA ASP A 571 17.06 -11.62 -10.49
C ASP A 571 16.39 -12.43 -11.62
N LEU A 572 17.00 -13.57 -12.00
CA LEU A 572 16.58 -14.40 -13.12
C LEU A 572 16.86 -15.88 -12.87
N TYR A 573 15.81 -16.67 -13.06
CA TYR A 573 15.88 -18.12 -13.23
C TYR A 573 15.57 -18.50 -14.67
N THR A 574 16.39 -19.36 -15.27
CA THR A 574 16.13 -19.94 -16.59
C THR A 574 15.98 -21.46 -16.47
N GLY A 575 14.78 -21.95 -16.77
CA GLY A 575 14.53 -23.37 -16.92
C GLY A 575 14.87 -23.82 -18.34
N VAL A 576 15.64 -24.88 -18.49
CA VAL A 576 16.04 -25.44 -19.79
C VAL A 576 15.38 -26.80 -20.04
N ASP A 577 15.23 -27.15 -21.31
CA ASP A 577 14.81 -28.49 -21.73
C ASP A 577 15.98 -29.50 -21.74
N GLU A 578 15.67 -30.74 -22.13
CA GLU A 578 16.63 -31.85 -22.20
C GLU A 578 17.82 -31.59 -23.14
N THR A 579 17.65 -30.68 -24.10
CA THR A 579 18.70 -30.28 -25.04
C THR A 579 19.53 -29.09 -24.55
N GLY A 580 19.18 -28.56 -23.37
CA GLY A 580 19.78 -27.35 -22.80
C GLY A 580 19.22 -26.06 -23.40
N ALA A 581 18.13 -26.10 -24.17
CA ALA A 581 17.51 -24.90 -24.71
C ALA A 581 16.60 -24.24 -23.65
N PRO A 582 16.64 -22.90 -23.48
CA PRO A 582 15.75 -22.18 -22.58
C PRO A 582 14.28 -22.43 -22.90
N ARG A 583 13.50 -22.77 -21.88
CA ARG A 583 12.09 -23.10 -21.97
C ARG A 583 11.21 -22.16 -21.15
N VAL A 584 11.67 -21.76 -19.96
CA VAL A 584 10.98 -20.75 -19.15
C VAL A 584 11.96 -19.74 -18.58
N GLU A 585 11.45 -18.56 -18.28
CA GLU A 585 12.15 -17.52 -17.52
C GLU A 585 11.27 -17.07 -16.35
N VAL A 586 11.88 -16.93 -15.18
CA VAL A 586 11.26 -16.24 -14.03
C VAL A 586 12.15 -15.10 -13.64
N ARG A 587 11.59 -13.88 -13.67
CA ARG A 587 12.31 -12.65 -13.33
C ARG A 587 11.72 -12.04 -12.08
N PHE A 588 12.58 -11.57 -11.20
CA PHE A 588 12.21 -10.87 -9.98
C PHE A 588 12.55 -9.38 -10.11
N GLY A 589 11.64 -8.50 -9.65
CA GLY A 589 11.85 -7.06 -9.67
C GLY A 589 12.11 -6.47 -11.07
N GLU A 590 11.46 -7.00 -12.11
CA GLU A 590 11.68 -6.55 -13.49
C GLU A 590 11.22 -5.11 -13.69
N ARG A 591 12.11 -4.25 -14.20
CA ARG A 591 11.79 -2.89 -14.63
C ARG A 591 11.75 -2.80 -16.14
N THR A 592 10.63 -2.34 -16.68
CA THR A 592 10.46 -2.06 -18.13
C THR A 592 10.03 -0.62 -18.34
N VAL A 593 10.53 0.00 -19.42
CA VAL A 593 10.20 1.38 -19.78
C VAL A 593 9.51 1.36 -21.15
N ALA A 594 8.29 1.89 -21.20
CA ALA A 594 7.52 2.02 -22.42
C ALA A 594 8.01 3.23 -23.26
N ALA A 595 7.59 3.28 -24.52
CA ALA A 595 8.04 4.32 -25.46
C ALA A 595 7.57 5.73 -25.08
N ASP A 596 6.48 5.83 -24.32
CA ASP A 596 5.95 7.07 -23.75
C ASP A 596 6.69 7.52 -22.47
N GLY A 597 7.65 6.71 -21.98
CA GLY A 597 8.42 6.96 -20.76
C GLY A 597 7.83 6.33 -19.51
N THR A 598 6.61 5.75 -19.59
CA THR A 598 5.96 5.06 -18.47
C THR A 598 6.81 3.86 -18.04
N VAL A 599 6.93 3.64 -16.73
CA VAL A 599 7.72 2.54 -16.19
C VAL A 599 6.80 1.50 -15.58
N THR A 600 7.01 0.22 -15.90
CA THR A 600 6.34 -0.89 -15.23
C THR A 600 7.37 -1.68 -14.42
N LEU A 601 7.11 -1.81 -13.12
CA LEU A 601 7.83 -2.65 -12.18
C LEU A 601 7.01 -3.93 -11.95
N THR A 602 7.61 -5.10 -12.10
CA THR A 602 6.93 -6.39 -11.92
C THR A 602 7.68 -7.21 -10.89
N ALA A 603 7.00 -7.56 -9.78
CA ALA A 603 7.62 -8.29 -8.68
C ALA A 603 8.08 -9.68 -9.11
N LEU A 604 7.21 -10.41 -9.81
CA LEU A 604 7.52 -11.71 -10.40
C LEU A 604 6.90 -11.80 -11.79
N HIS A 605 7.73 -12.12 -12.77
CA HIS A 605 7.32 -12.32 -14.16
C HIS A 605 7.75 -13.71 -14.64
N TYR A 606 6.77 -14.57 -14.87
CA TYR A 606 6.98 -15.90 -15.43
C TYR A 606 6.62 -15.90 -16.92
N ARG A 607 7.55 -16.39 -17.76
CA ARG A 607 7.38 -16.55 -19.19
C ARG A 607 7.66 -17.97 -19.64
N ASP A 608 6.75 -18.51 -20.44
CA ASP A 608 6.99 -19.69 -21.25
C ASP A 608 7.57 -19.28 -22.62
N LEU A 609 8.82 -19.64 -22.88
CA LEU A 609 9.53 -19.31 -24.12
C LEU A 609 9.07 -20.17 -25.31
N THR A 610 8.29 -21.23 -25.05
CA THR A 610 7.72 -22.06 -26.13
C THR A 610 6.45 -21.46 -26.74
N GLY A 611 5.85 -20.47 -26.07
CA GLY A 611 4.59 -19.86 -26.48
C GLY A 611 3.42 -20.84 -26.49
N GLN A 612 3.44 -21.85 -25.63
CA GLN A 612 2.36 -22.82 -25.46
C GLN A 612 1.53 -22.54 -24.21
N HIS A 613 2.13 -21.91 -23.20
CA HIS A 613 1.53 -21.73 -21.89
C HIS A 613 1.38 -20.25 -21.50
N PRO A 614 0.52 -19.95 -20.50
CA PRO A 614 0.27 -18.57 -20.10
C PRO A 614 1.50 -17.87 -19.49
N GLU A 615 1.65 -16.58 -19.80
CA GLU A 615 2.53 -15.64 -19.10
C GLU A 615 1.84 -15.17 -17.81
N VAL A 616 2.57 -15.17 -16.70
CA VAL A 616 2.08 -14.73 -15.38
C VAL A 616 2.87 -13.53 -14.89
N ARG A 617 2.16 -12.51 -14.41
CA ARG A 617 2.72 -11.33 -13.76
C ARG A 617 2.09 -11.16 -12.39
N LEU A 618 2.91 -11.09 -11.36
CA LEU A 618 2.50 -10.83 -9.98
C LEU A 618 3.15 -9.54 -9.48
N GLY A 619 2.40 -8.78 -8.69
CA GLY A 619 2.89 -7.55 -8.04
C GLY A 619 3.37 -6.51 -9.04
N VAL A 620 2.47 -5.98 -9.87
CA VAL A 620 2.84 -5.02 -10.90
C VAL A 620 2.51 -3.60 -10.46
N VAL A 621 3.48 -2.70 -10.59
CA VAL A 621 3.35 -1.27 -10.25
C VAL A 621 3.75 -0.43 -11.45
N THR A 622 2.92 0.56 -11.77
CA THR A 622 3.12 1.48 -12.88
C THR A 622 3.52 2.85 -12.36
N LEU A 623 4.64 3.39 -12.86
CA LEU A 623 5.11 4.73 -12.58
C LEU A 623 4.90 5.64 -13.80
N ALA A 624 4.49 6.88 -13.54
CA ALA A 624 4.31 7.91 -14.56
C ALA A 624 5.59 8.21 -15.33
N ALA A 625 5.42 8.59 -16.60
CA ALA A 625 6.51 8.88 -17.51
C ALA A 625 7.40 10.03 -17.03
N GLY A 626 8.71 9.80 -17.01
CA GLY A 626 9.70 10.83 -16.74
C GLY A 626 10.08 11.62 -17.99
N GLY A 627 10.20 12.94 -17.89
CA GLY A 627 10.76 13.77 -18.95
C GLY A 627 12.25 13.49 -19.17
N SER A 628 12.58 12.64 -20.15
CA SER A 628 13.93 12.36 -20.73
C SER A 628 14.86 11.35 -20.01
N PRO A 629 15.87 10.78 -20.71
CA PRO A 629 16.13 9.34 -20.70
C PRO A 629 17.12 8.84 -19.64
N ALA A 630 16.93 7.56 -19.32
CA ALA A 630 17.83 6.61 -18.67
C ALA A 630 18.40 7.01 -17.29
N PRO A 631 18.03 6.31 -16.19
CA PRO A 631 18.80 6.43 -14.96
C PRO A 631 20.24 5.96 -15.20
N ALA A 632 21.20 6.67 -14.60
CA ALA A 632 22.57 6.20 -14.48
C ALA A 632 22.59 4.83 -13.79
N PRO A 633 23.51 3.92 -14.16
CA PRO A 633 23.65 2.64 -13.47
C PRO A 633 24.01 2.88 -12.00
N ASP A 634 23.37 2.12 -11.11
CA ASP A 634 23.63 2.12 -9.67
C ASP A 634 25.08 1.75 -9.34
N PRO A 635 25.63 2.27 -8.22
CA PRO A 635 27.01 2.03 -7.81
C PRO A 635 27.24 0.55 -7.48
N THR A 636 28.29 -0.01 -8.07
CA THR A 636 28.78 -1.37 -7.81
C THR A 636 29.23 -1.51 -6.35
N PRO A 637 28.81 -2.56 -5.60
CA PRO A 637 29.32 -2.80 -4.25
C PRO A 637 30.81 -3.18 -4.30
N THR A 638 31.59 -2.61 -3.40
CA THR A 638 33.02 -2.90 -3.24
C THR A 638 33.20 -4.15 -2.35
N PRO A 639 33.95 -5.18 -2.78
CA PRO A 639 34.19 -6.38 -1.95
C PRO A 639 35.19 -6.11 -0.82
N ALA A 640 34.90 -6.63 0.38
CA ALA A 640 35.81 -6.71 1.51
C ALA A 640 36.79 -7.90 1.37
N PRO A 641 38.00 -7.84 1.97
CA PRO A 641 39.06 -8.83 1.72
C PRO A 641 38.87 -10.14 2.52
N VAL A 642 39.24 -11.26 1.89
CA VAL A 642 39.26 -12.62 2.46
C VAL A 642 40.58 -12.86 3.22
N PRO A 643 40.59 -13.47 4.42
CA PRO A 643 41.84 -13.87 5.09
C PRO A 643 42.38 -15.21 4.57
N ASP A 644 43.63 -15.21 4.11
CA ASP A 644 44.40 -16.41 3.74
C ASP A 644 45.15 -16.96 4.98
N ALA A 645 44.58 -17.91 5.73
CA ALA A 645 45.37 -18.77 6.61
C ALA A 645 44.64 -20.10 6.95
N ALA A 646 45.27 -21.24 6.63
CA ALA A 646 44.78 -22.57 7.01
C ALA A 646 44.99 -22.83 8.52
N PRO A 647 44.01 -23.42 9.24
CA PRO A 647 44.14 -23.72 10.67
C PRO A 647 45.18 -24.80 10.95
N THR A 648 45.84 -24.73 12.11
CA THR A 648 46.97 -25.61 12.51
C THR A 648 46.55 -26.77 13.44
N GLY A 649 45.35 -27.34 13.27
CA GLY A 649 44.85 -28.47 14.08
C GLY A 649 43.65 -29.19 13.47
N TRP A 650 43.17 -30.27 14.13
CA TRP A 650 42.02 -31.06 13.68
C TRP A 650 40.69 -30.36 13.95
N SER A 651 39.86 -30.15 12.94
CA SER A 651 38.47 -29.73 13.06
C SER A 651 37.53 -30.94 12.96
N ALA A 652 36.33 -30.85 13.51
CA ALA A 652 35.30 -31.88 13.39
C ALA A 652 33.94 -31.29 13.03
N TYR A 653 33.11 -32.01 12.27
CA TYR A 653 31.72 -31.63 12.03
C TYR A 653 30.75 -32.82 12.05
N GLY A 654 29.50 -32.52 12.39
CA GLY A 654 28.43 -33.51 12.57
C GLY A 654 27.96 -34.14 11.26
N ILE A 655 27.30 -33.36 10.41
CA ILE A 655 26.80 -33.82 9.10
C ILE A 655 26.97 -32.72 8.05
N ARG A 656 27.15 -33.13 6.80
CA ARG A 656 27.16 -32.29 5.60
C ARG A 656 26.51 -33.05 4.46
N ALA A 657 25.72 -32.38 3.65
CA ALA A 657 25.17 -32.95 2.43
C ALA A 657 25.28 -31.94 1.29
N THR A 658 25.68 -32.42 0.11
CA THR A 658 25.65 -31.68 -1.16
C THR A 658 24.72 -32.40 -2.13
N GLY A 659 23.86 -31.63 -2.82
CA GLY A 659 22.75 -32.16 -3.60
C GLY A 659 21.42 -31.49 -3.20
N PRO A 660 20.26 -32.07 -3.57
CA PRO A 660 18.94 -31.46 -3.39
C PRO A 660 18.48 -31.30 -1.94
N SER A 661 18.99 -32.13 -1.01
CA SER A 661 18.83 -31.94 0.45
C SER A 661 20.17 -31.44 1.02
N ALA A 662 20.59 -30.23 0.64
CA ALA A 662 21.87 -29.69 1.09
C ALA A 662 21.85 -29.39 2.60
N VAL A 663 22.89 -29.84 3.30
CA VAL A 663 23.10 -29.55 4.73
C VAL A 663 24.51 -28.99 4.87
N ALA A 664 24.63 -27.74 5.33
CA ALA A 664 25.94 -27.16 5.65
C ALA A 664 26.62 -27.99 6.74
N ALA A 665 27.96 -27.98 6.77
CA ALA A 665 28.71 -28.70 7.81
C ALA A 665 28.30 -28.18 9.20
N THR A 666 27.58 -29.00 9.97
CA THR A 666 27.03 -28.57 11.27
C THR A 666 26.80 -29.74 12.23
N PRO A 667 26.92 -29.53 13.56
CA PRO A 667 27.74 -28.48 14.18
C PRO A 667 29.22 -28.62 13.77
N VAL A 668 30.06 -27.61 14.05
CA VAL A 668 31.51 -27.64 13.74
C VAL A 668 32.32 -27.31 15.00
N ALA A 669 33.35 -28.10 15.29
CA ALA A 669 34.35 -27.84 16.31
C ALA A 669 35.71 -27.51 15.65
N ARG A 670 36.39 -26.45 16.10
CA ARG A 670 37.69 -26.00 15.59
C ARG A 670 38.73 -25.94 16.70
N PRO A 671 40.02 -26.06 16.37
CA PRO A 671 41.10 -25.91 17.35
C PRO A 671 41.31 -24.42 17.67
N ASP A 672 41.07 -24.01 18.91
CA ASP A 672 41.27 -22.62 19.34
C ASP A 672 42.72 -22.16 19.14
N ALA A 673 42.87 -21.02 18.48
CA ALA A 673 44.13 -20.31 18.33
C ALA A 673 44.27 -19.23 19.41
N GLU A 674 44.04 -19.54 20.70
CA GLU A 674 44.53 -18.77 21.86
C GLU A 674 44.15 -19.43 23.20
N ALA A 675 44.98 -20.37 23.66
CA ALA A 675 45.08 -20.71 25.08
C ALA A 675 46.56 -20.80 25.44
N GLY A 676 47.11 -19.67 25.91
CA GLY A 676 48.40 -19.66 26.60
C GLY A 676 48.21 -20.17 28.01
N GLY A 677 48.67 -21.38 28.32
CA GLY A 677 48.73 -21.90 29.68
C GLY A 677 48.82 -23.42 29.74
N ALA A 678 49.88 -23.92 30.36
CA ALA A 678 50.31 -25.31 30.35
C ALA A 678 49.42 -26.30 31.15
N ALA A 679 49.25 -27.53 30.64
CA ALA A 679 49.20 -28.79 31.40
C ALA A 679 49.30 -29.96 30.39
N THR A 680 50.47 -30.55 30.18
CA THR A 680 50.97 -31.83 30.74
C THR A 680 50.37 -33.09 30.09
N GLU A 681 51.28 -33.92 29.58
CA GLU A 681 51.09 -35.23 28.94
C GLU A 681 50.11 -36.17 29.66
N ALA A 682 49.21 -36.80 28.90
CA ALA A 682 48.80 -38.19 29.11
C ALA A 682 48.12 -38.75 27.84
N ALA A 683 48.70 -39.79 27.27
CA ALA A 683 48.03 -40.81 26.46
C ALA A 683 48.42 -42.18 27.09
N PRO A 684 47.71 -43.31 26.87
CA PRO A 684 46.38 -43.55 26.27
C PRO A 684 45.47 -44.39 27.22
N ASP A 685 44.40 -44.98 26.67
CA ASP A 685 43.46 -45.99 27.22
C ASP A 685 42.14 -45.48 27.82
N ALA A 686 41.03 -45.63 27.07
CA ALA A 686 39.84 -46.39 27.50
C ALA A 686 38.73 -46.33 26.45
N LEU A 687 38.62 -47.40 25.66
CA LEU A 687 37.31 -47.90 25.26
C LEU A 687 36.72 -48.62 26.47
N ALA A 688 35.68 -48.07 27.11
CA ALA A 688 34.59 -48.82 27.75
C ALA A 688 33.67 -47.88 28.57
N ALA A 689 32.37 -48.08 28.35
CA ALA A 689 31.29 -47.97 29.35
C ALA A 689 30.92 -46.60 29.96
N SER A 690 29.72 -46.14 29.53
CA SER A 690 28.59 -45.64 30.34
C SER A 690 28.79 -44.63 31.48
N ASP A 691 28.00 -43.56 31.36
CA ASP A 691 27.35 -42.73 32.37
C ASP A 691 28.16 -41.77 33.28
N ALA A 692 27.83 -40.49 33.05
CA ALA A 692 27.76 -39.35 33.98
C ALA A 692 29.04 -38.55 34.36
N ALA A 693 28.92 -37.23 34.14
CA ALA A 693 29.66 -36.08 34.73
C ALA A 693 31.15 -35.95 34.31
N THR A 694 31.77 -34.79 34.08
CA THR A 694 31.52 -33.36 34.37
C THR A 694 32.54 -32.54 33.56
N ASP A 695 32.22 -31.29 33.24
CA ASP A 695 32.97 -30.29 32.47
C ASP A 695 34.51 -30.35 32.48
N ALA A 696 35.11 -30.43 31.28
CA ALA A 696 36.35 -29.74 30.89
C ALA A 696 36.58 -29.87 29.37
N GLY A 697 36.47 -28.75 28.63
CA GLY A 697 36.81 -28.62 27.20
C GLY A 697 35.59 -28.50 26.29
N GLY A 698 35.50 -27.39 25.53
CA GLY A 698 34.28 -26.92 24.86
C GLY A 698 33.51 -27.95 24.03
N THR A 699 32.43 -28.47 24.59
CA THR A 699 31.41 -29.27 23.90
C THR A 699 30.32 -28.35 23.35
N ALA A 700 30.19 -28.26 22.03
CA ALA A 700 28.94 -27.79 21.41
C ALA A 700 27.85 -28.84 21.73
N GLY A 701 26.74 -28.38 22.33
CA GLY A 701 25.73 -29.21 22.99
C GLY A 701 24.95 -30.17 22.09
N ASP A 702 24.16 -31.04 22.73
CA ASP A 702 23.32 -32.11 22.15
C ASP A 702 22.46 -31.62 20.97
N GLY A 703 23.04 -31.61 19.78
CA GLY A 703 22.48 -31.02 18.57
C GLY A 703 21.74 -32.04 17.72
N THR A 704 20.59 -31.63 17.18
CA THR A 704 19.97 -32.27 16.00
C THR A 704 20.35 -31.46 14.77
N ALA A 705 20.79 -32.12 13.69
CA ALA A 705 21.14 -31.49 12.41
C ALA A 705 20.52 -32.27 11.25
N GLY A 706 20.11 -31.60 10.19
CA GLY A 706 19.41 -32.24 9.07
C GLY A 706 18.87 -31.24 8.07
N ASP A 707 18.07 -31.71 7.12
CA ASP A 707 17.43 -30.88 6.08
C ASP A 707 16.08 -30.27 6.54
N GLY A 708 15.78 -30.35 7.84
CA GLY A 708 14.64 -29.68 8.47
C GLY A 708 13.32 -30.41 8.21
N ALA A 709 12.32 -29.69 7.71
CA ALA A 709 10.95 -30.19 7.54
C ALA A 709 10.80 -31.22 6.40
N THR A 710 11.76 -31.31 5.49
CA THR A 710 11.81 -32.33 4.42
C THR A 710 12.03 -33.74 4.99
N GLY A 711 12.74 -33.85 6.13
CA GLY A 711 12.92 -35.08 6.89
C GLY A 711 13.72 -36.18 6.18
N GLN A 712 14.47 -35.86 5.12
CA GLN A 712 15.24 -36.85 4.36
C GLN A 712 16.65 -37.06 4.93
N ILE A 713 17.20 -36.11 5.66
CA ILE A 713 18.52 -36.21 6.31
C ILE A 713 18.38 -35.75 7.75
N ARG A 714 18.74 -36.61 8.70
CA ARG A 714 18.67 -36.31 10.12
C ARG A 714 19.83 -36.95 10.88
N ALA A 715 20.45 -36.19 11.76
CA ALA A 715 21.47 -36.60 12.70
C ALA A 715 21.10 -36.08 14.09
N THR A 716 21.17 -36.91 15.13
CA THR A 716 20.83 -36.52 16.52
C THR A 716 21.94 -36.89 17.50
N GLY A 717 21.93 -36.24 18.67
CA GLY A 717 22.89 -36.51 19.74
C GLY A 717 24.34 -36.25 19.33
N ILE A 718 24.57 -35.19 18.55
CA ILE A 718 25.88 -34.88 18.00
C ILE A 718 26.77 -34.30 19.09
N ARG A 719 27.94 -34.91 19.32
CA ARG A 719 28.98 -34.41 20.23
C ARG A 719 30.33 -34.41 19.53
N LEU A 720 31.01 -33.28 19.55
CA LEU A 720 32.27 -33.04 18.84
C LEU A 720 33.38 -32.63 19.81
N ALA A 721 34.62 -33.02 19.53
CA ALA A 721 35.82 -32.52 20.21
C ALA A 721 36.94 -32.25 19.21
N SER A 722 37.75 -31.23 19.46
CA SER A 722 38.83 -30.77 18.58
C SER A 722 40.03 -30.31 19.41
N ALA A 723 41.23 -30.75 19.03
CA ALA A 723 42.50 -30.36 19.63
C ALA A 723 43.63 -30.31 18.59
N ARG A 724 44.81 -29.78 18.99
CA ARG A 724 46.00 -29.72 18.12
C ARG A 724 46.50 -31.09 17.64
N GLY A 725 46.20 -32.18 18.36
CA GLY A 725 46.69 -33.53 18.06
C GLY A 725 45.61 -34.62 17.96
N SER A 726 44.35 -34.28 18.25
CA SER A 726 43.24 -35.22 18.24
C SER A 726 41.92 -34.53 17.86
N GLY A 727 40.94 -35.31 17.43
CA GLY A 727 39.58 -34.84 17.14
C GLY A 727 38.59 -36.00 17.15
N SER A 728 37.35 -35.74 17.56
CA SER A 728 36.31 -36.76 17.58
C SER A 728 34.93 -36.20 17.20
N ALA A 729 34.11 -37.03 16.57
CA ALA A 729 32.71 -36.78 16.29
C ALA A 729 31.88 -38.02 16.68
N SER A 730 30.87 -37.84 17.53
CA SER A 730 29.91 -38.88 17.90
C SER A 730 28.49 -38.43 17.60
N LEU A 731 27.68 -39.33 17.04
CA LEU A 731 26.28 -39.09 16.67
C LEU A 731 25.46 -40.27 17.23
N ASP A 732 24.40 -39.98 17.97
CA ASP A 732 23.54 -41.03 18.56
C ASP A 732 22.71 -41.74 17.49
N GLU A 733 22.24 -41.02 16.48
CA GLU A 733 21.52 -41.58 15.34
C GLU A 733 21.77 -40.77 14.07
N VAL A 734 21.94 -41.46 12.94
CA VAL A 734 21.98 -40.89 11.59
C VAL A 734 20.95 -41.61 10.72
N ASP A 735 19.95 -40.86 10.27
CA ASP A 735 18.84 -41.30 9.43
C ASP A 735 18.87 -40.56 8.09
N LEU A 736 19.06 -41.31 7.00
CA LEU A 736 19.02 -40.81 5.63
C LEU A 736 17.94 -41.55 4.84
N TYR A 737 17.13 -40.81 4.10
CA TYR A 737 16.06 -41.27 3.22
C TYR A 737 15.09 -42.25 3.92
N PRO A 738 14.47 -41.85 5.05
CA PRO A 738 13.55 -42.72 5.77
C PRO A 738 12.40 -43.19 4.87
N ASP A 739 11.92 -44.39 5.12
CA ASP A 739 10.83 -45.05 4.38
C ASP A 739 11.12 -45.36 2.89
N THR A 740 12.39 -45.26 2.46
CA THR A 740 12.83 -45.64 1.10
C THR A 740 13.57 -46.98 1.05
N ARG A 741 13.80 -47.51 -0.17
CA ARG A 741 14.63 -48.71 -0.37
C ARG A 741 16.14 -48.46 -0.21
N THR A 742 16.55 -47.18 -0.22
CA THR A 742 17.93 -46.72 -0.01
C THR A 742 18.17 -46.22 1.41
N ALA A 743 17.19 -46.37 2.31
CA ALA A 743 17.24 -45.87 3.68
C ALA A 743 18.51 -46.32 4.42
N VAL A 744 19.15 -45.38 5.11
CA VAL A 744 20.34 -45.58 5.94
C VAL A 744 20.03 -45.11 7.35
N ARG A 745 20.09 -46.03 8.31
CA ARG A 745 19.94 -45.77 9.74
C ARG A 745 21.14 -46.35 10.47
N ILE A 746 21.95 -45.50 11.11
CA ILE A 746 23.09 -45.93 11.93
C ILE A 746 22.90 -45.39 13.35
N HIS A 747 23.02 -46.27 14.34
CA HIS A 747 23.00 -45.91 15.76
C HIS A 747 24.42 -45.78 16.30
N GLY A 748 24.68 -44.76 17.10
CA GLY A 748 25.93 -44.56 17.84
C GLY A 748 27.18 -44.46 16.97
N LEU A 749 27.12 -43.72 15.85
CA LEU A 749 28.28 -43.52 14.96
C LEU A 749 29.35 -42.68 15.66
N ARG A 750 30.54 -43.25 15.86
CA ARG A 750 31.66 -42.61 16.56
C ARG A 750 32.92 -42.62 15.70
N VAL A 751 33.52 -41.45 15.52
CA VAL A 751 34.78 -41.22 14.80
C VAL A 751 35.75 -40.54 15.75
N ALA A 752 36.95 -41.09 15.91
CA ALA A 752 38.01 -40.51 16.73
C ALA A 752 39.35 -40.62 16.01
N VAL A 753 40.12 -39.53 16.05
CA VAL A 753 41.51 -39.47 15.59
C VAL A 753 42.37 -39.02 16.76
N ASP A 754 43.35 -39.82 17.14
CA ASP A 754 44.30 -39.50 18.21
C ASP A 754 45.73 -39.85 17.77
N GLY A 755 46.65 -38.89 17.85
CA GLY A 755 48.05 -39.07 17.44
C GLY A 755 48.23 -39.56 16.01
N GLY A 756 47.26 -39.30 15.12
CA GLY A 756 47.25 -39.79 13.74
C GLY A 756 46.69 -41.21 13.54
N THR A 757 46.16 -41.86 14.58
CA THR A 757 45.43 -43.14 14.45
C THR A 757 43.93 -42.86 14.39
N ALA A 758 43.24 -43.35 13.37
CA ALA A 758 41.80 -43.18 13.18
C ALA A 758 41.03 -44.44 13.62
N ARG A 759 39.94 -44.26 14.39
CA ARG A 759 39.02 -45.33 14.78
C ARG A 759 37.59 -44.90 14.51
N VAL A 760 36.82 -45.76 13.85
CA VAL A 760 35.39 -45.57 13.56
C VAL A 760 34.62 -46.77 14.10
N SER A 761 33.51 -46.53 14.80
CA SER A 761 32.64 -47.57 15.36
C SER A 761 31.17 -47.19 15.28
N SER A 762 30.26 -48.16 15.40
CA SER A 762 28.81 -47.93 15.52
C SER A 762 28.18 -48.89 16.53
N ASP A 763 26.99 -48.58 17.01
CA ASP A 763 26.13 -49.49 17.80
C ASP A 763 25.23 -50.37 16.90
N GLY A 764 25.48 -50.34 15.58
CA GLY A 764 24.76 -51.10 14.56
C GLY A 764 23.74 -50.27 13.79
N GLY A 765 23.00 -50.89 12.88
CA GLY A 765 22.04 -50.18 12.03
C GLY A 765 21.55 -50.96 10.81
N LEU A 766 20.87 -50.27 9.90
CA LEU A 766 20.37 -50.79 8.63
C LEU A 766 20.81 -49.87 7.48
N ILE A 767 21.38 -50.44 6.43
CA ILE A 767 21.82 -49.72 5.23
C ILE A 767 21.18 -50.41 4.02
N ALA A 768 20.21 -49.77 3.37
CA ALA A 768 19.45 -50.33 2.25
C ALA A 768 18.92 -51.75 2.53
N GLY A 769 18.42 -51.98 3.75
CA GLY A 769 17.91 -53.28 4.20
C GLY A 769 18.97 -54.30 4.63
N GLN A 770 20.27 -53.98 4.53
CA GLN A 770 21.37 -54.81 5.05
C GLN A 770 21.75 -54.40 6.47
N ALA A 771 22.00 -55.36 7.37
CA ALA A 771 22.36 -55.07 8.76
C ALA A 771 23.82 -54.64 8.90
N LEU A 772 24.07 -53.57 9.65
CA LEU A 772 25.39 -53.15 10.13
C LEU A 772 25.59 -53.68 11.56
N ALA A 773 26.69 -54.40 11.80
CA ALA A 773 27.01 -54.96 13.12
C ALA A 773 27.54 -53.87 14.07
N ALA A 774 27.19 -53.97 15.36
CA ALA A 774 27.76 -53.14 16.40
C ALA A 774 29.25 -53.47 16.61
N GLY A 775 30.08 -52.44 16.85
CA GLY A 775 31.52 -52.56 17.07
C GLY A 775 32.35 -51.68 16.15
N ASP A 776 33.65 -52.00 16.04
CA ASP A 776 34.58 -51.29 15.17
C ASP A 776 34.26 -51.54 13.69
N ILE A 777 34.29 -50.47 12.90
CA ILE A 777 34.07 -50.52 11.46
C ILE A 777 35.44 -50.52 10.77
N ALA A 778 35.68 -51.53 9.94
CA ALA A 778 36.90 -51.61 9.15
C ALA A 778 36.95 -50.45 8.13
N PRO A 779 38.12 -49.79 7.95
CA PRO A 779 38.26 -48.71 6.98
C PRO A 779 37.82 -49.10 5.56
N GLY A 780 37.02 -48.25 4.92
CA GLY A 780 36.54 -48.47 3.55
C GLY A 780 35.45 -49.54 3.40
N THR A 781 34.71 -49.86 4.48
CA THR A 781 33.58 -50.80 4.40
C THR A 781 32.49 -50.23 3.48
N ARG A 782 32.09 -50.98 2.44
CA ARG A 782 31.19 -50.47 1.39
C ARG A 782 29.90 -51.28 1.27
N PHE A 783 28.78 -50.59 1.13
CA PHE A 783 27.46 -51.13 0.81
C PHE A 783 27.01 -50.58 -0.55
N ALA A 784 26.47 -51.44 -1.41
CA ALA A 784 25.90 -51.03 -2.69
C ALA A 784 24.42 -50.69 -2.48
N LEU A 785 23.96 -49.58 -3.07
CA LEU A 785 22.56 -49.18 -3.04
C LEU A 785 21.81 -49.81 -4.23
N PRO A 786 20.53 -50.18 -4.09
CA PRO A 786 19.74 -50.83 -5.15
C PRO A 786 19.71 -50.10 -6.49
N ASP A 787 19.84 -48.78 -6.47
CA ASP A 787 19.62 -47.94 -7.65
C ASP A 787 20.91 -47.52 -8.38
N GLY A 788 22.10 -47.80 -7.81
CA GLY A 788 23.39 -47.51 -8.47
C GLY A 788 24.39 -46.66 -7.66
N GLY A 789 24.04 -46.26 -6.43
CA GLY A 789 24.92 -45.59 -5.48
C GLY A 789 25.71 -46.52 -4.54
N SER A 790 26.48 -45.94 -3.62
CA SER A 790 27.13 -46.68 -2.55
C SER A 790 27.30 -45.89 -1.26
N VAL A 791 27.27 -46.61 -0.14
CA VAL A 791 27.63 -46.09 1.18
C VAL A 791 29.02 -46.62 1.54
N LEU A 792 29.94 -45.72 1.88
CA LEU A 792 31.28 -46.02 2.36
C LEU A 792 31.38 -45.60 3.84
N LEU A 793 31.82 -46.52 4.68
CA LEU A 793 32.04 -46.26 6.10
C LEU A 793 33.53 -46.25 6.42
N ALA A 794 33.90 -45.45 7.42
CA ALA A 794 35.27 -45.33 7.90
C ALA A 794 36.25 -44.99 6.76
N GLU A 795 35.93 -43.96 5.98
CA GLU A 795 36.79 -43.47 4.91
C GLU A 795 37.91 -42.59 5.51
N ASP A 796 39.16 -42.82 5.13
CA ASP A 796 40.34 -42.06 5.58
C ASP A 796 41.16 -41.65 4.37
N VAL A 797 41.10 -40.36 4.01
CA VAL A 797 41.73 -39.79 2.81
C VAL A 797 42.77 -38.75 3.22
N THR A 798 43.95 -38.85 2.64
CA THR A 798 44.99 -37.81 2.74
C THR A 798 45.20 -37.17 1.37
N ALA A 799 44.87 -35.88 1.23
CA ALA A 799 44.97 -35.12 0.00
C ALA A 799 45.55 -33.72 0.26
N SER A 800 46.51 -33.28 -0.57
CA SER A 800 47.05 -31.90 -0.54
C SER A 800 47.49 -31.39 0.85
N ALA A 801 48.18 -32.24 1.61
CA ALA A 801 48.64 -32.00 2.99
C ALA A 801 47.55 -31.96 4.08
N ALA A 802 46.27 -32.18 3.73
CA ALA A 802 45.18 -32.37 4.68
C ALA A 802 44.75 -33.85 4.77
N ARG A 803 44.35 -34.29 5.96
CA ARG A 803 43.77 -35.62 6.19
C ARG A 803 42.33 -35.48 6.69
N THR A 804 41.45 -36.30 6.16
CA THR A 804 40.02 -36.33 6.48
C THR A 804 39.59 -37.75 6.76
N VAL A 805 38.97 -37.96 7.94
CA VAL A 805 38.35 -39.22 8.34
C VAL A 805 36.84 -39.00 8.40
N THR A 806 36.10 -39.77 7.62
CA THR A 806 34.64 -39.68 7.48
C THR A 806 34.00 -40.97 7.99
N GLY A 807 33.07 -40.84 8.95
CA GLY A 807 32.36 -41.98 9.54
C GLY A 807 31.42 -42.66 8.55
N LEU A 808 30.58 -41.86 7.89
CA LEU A 808 29.64 -42.27 6.85
C LEU A 808 29.78 -41.34 5.65
N HIS A 809 30.00 -41.90 4.46
CA HIS A 809 29.98 -41.19 3.18
C HIS A 809 29.04 -41.91 2.22
N LEU A 810 27.90 -41.30 1.89
CA LEU A 810 26.94 -41.82 0.92
C LEU A 810 27.09 -41.06 -0.40
N VAL A 811 27.22 -41.80 -1.50
CA VAL A 811 27.18 -41.28 -2.87
C VAL A 811 26.04 -41.97 -3.60
N ASP A 812 24.98 -41.23 -3.93
CA ASP A 812 23.85 -41.74 -4.72
C ASP A 812 23.83 -41.10 -6.11
N ALA A 813 24.27 -41.84 -7.13
CA ALA A 813 24.34 -41.36 -8.51
C ALA A 813 23.01 -41.50 -9.28
N SER A 814 22.01 -42.15 -8.69
CA SER A 814 20.81 -42.67 -9.38
C SER A 814 19.48 -42.16 -8.81
N GLY A 815 19.47 -41.72 -7.55
CA GLY A 815 18.36 -41.02 -6.92
C GLY A 815 18.60 -39.51 -6.94
N LEU A 816 18.93 -38.92 -5.79
CA LEU A 816 18.99 -37.47 -5.61
C LEU A 816 20.31 -36.82 -6.10
N ALA A 817 21.27 -37.57 -6.63
CA ALA A 817 22.62 -37.06 -6.95
C ALA A 817 23.32 -36.43 -5.71
N ALA A 818 23.02 -36.97 -4.52
CA ALA A 818 23.49 -36.44 -3.25
C ALA A 818 24.78 -37.13 -2.78
N ASP A 819 25.68 -36.32 -2.23
CA ASP A 819 26.88 -36.71 -1.51
C ASP A 819 26.71 -36.27 -0.05
N VAL A 820 26.59 -37.24 0.86
CA VAL A 820 26.35 -37.00 2.30
C VAL A 820 27.52 -37.54 3.11
N ALA A 821 28.11 -36.69 3.95
CA ALA A 821 29.16 -37.04 4.90
C ALA A 821 28.71 -36.80 6.34
N ALA A 822 28.81 -37.80 7.21
CA ALA A 822 28.48 -37.69 8.63
C ALA A 822 29.60 -38.23 9.53
N GLY A 823 29.79 -37.56 10.67
CA GLY A 823 30.88 -37.79 11.62
C GLY A 823 32.24 -37.57 10.99
N VAL A 824 32.60 -36.30 10.71
CA VAL A 824 33.83 -36.00 9.97
C VAL A 824 34.86 -35.32 10.86
N VAL A 825 36.11 -35.78 10.79
CA VAL A 825 37.26 -35.18 11.47
C VAL A 825 38.33 -34.88 10.42
N THR A 826 38.73 -33.60 10.28
CA THR A 826 39.59 -33.14 9.18
C THR A 826 40.62 -32.10 9.62
N THR A 827 41.80 -32.09 9.01
CA THR A 827 42.77 -30.99 9.15
C THR A 827 42.59 -29.90 8.09
N ALA A 828 41.61 -30.03 7.19
CA ALA A 828 41.27 -28.98 6.22
C ALA A 828 40.46 -27.85 6.85
N ALA A 829 40.51 -26.65 6.26
CA ALA A 829 39.65 -25.55 6.68
C ALA A 829 38.17 -25.88 6.42
N VAL A 830 37.33 -25.79 7.46
CA VAL A 830 35.88 -26.00 7.36
C VAL A 830 35.20 -24.63 7.33
N ALA A 831 34.53 -24.30 6.23
CA ALA A 831 33.70 -23.10 6.13
C ALA A 831 32.46 -23.24 7.06
N VAL A 832 32.14 -22.20 7.84
CA VAL A 832 30.85 -22.07 8.54
C VAL A 832 30.18 -20.77 8.13
N ASP A 833 28.85 -20.79 8.09
CA ASP A 833 28.01 -19.61 8.03
C ASP A 833 28.05 -18.88 9.40
N PRO A 834 28.37 -17.57 9.48
CA PRO A 834 28.53 -16.87 10.76
C PRO A 834 27.23 -16.65 11.58
N SER A 835 26.10 -17.22 11.19
CA SER A 835 24.78 -16.99 11.81
C SER A 835 24.31 -18.06 12.80
N GLY A 836 25.17 -18.97 13.26
CA GLY A 836 24.81 -20.06 14.18
C GLY A 836 25.60 -20.09 15.48
N SER A 837 25.26 -19.25 16.47
CA SER A 837 25.68 -19.46 17.86
C SER A 837 24.47 -19.53 18.79
N GLY A 838 23.78 -20.68 18.74
CA GLY A 838 22.81 -21.08 19.76
C GLY A 838 23.54 -21.74 20.93
N SER A 839 23.88 -20.97 21.96
CA SER A 839 24.12 -21.51 23.30
C SER A 839 23.61 -20.51 24.32
N ALA A 840 22.36 -20.74 24.75
CA ALA A 840 21.80 -20.10 25.92
C ALA A 840 22.52 -20.64 27.15
N SER A 841 23.24 -19.77 27.86
CA SER A 841 23.55 -19.97 29.28
C SER A 841 22.93 -18.81 30.05
N GLY A 842 21.83 -19.10 30.73
CA GLY A 842 21.24 -18.21 31.71
C GLY A 842 21.94 -18.39 33.05
N THR A 843 22.30 -17.28 33.69
CA THR A 843 22.40 -17.20 35.15
C THR A 843 21.74 -15.90 35.59
N ASP A 844 20.49 -16.02 36.03
CA ASP A 844 19.75 -14.98 36.76
C ASP A 844 20.27 -14.84 38.20
N PRO A 845 20.01 -13.69 38.83
CA PRO A 845 19.08 -13.70 39.95
C PRO A 845 18.07 -12.54 39.84
N GLY A 846 16.77 -12.81 39.60
CA GLY A 846 15.72 -13.02 40.62
C GLY A 846 14.83 -11.76 40.76
N THR A 847 13.48 -11.75 40.83
CA THR A 847 12.46 -12.78 41.06
C THR A 847 11.05 -12.18 40.74
N ALA A 848 10.30 -12.82 39.81
CA ALA A 848 8.83 -13.10 39.69
C ALA A 848 7.70 -12.03 39.89
N PRO A 849 6.46 -12.23 39.37
CA PRO A 849 5.94 -13.12 38.30
C PRO A 849 5.10 -12.44 37.16
N ALA A 850 4.76 -13.26 36.14
CA ALA A 850 3.99 -13.09 34.88
C ALA A 850 2.48 -12.68 35.03
N PRO A 851 1.61 -12.56 33.96
CA PRO A 851 1.70 -13.13 32.58
C PRO A 851 1.15 -12.34 31.35
N GLY A 852 1.48 -12.81 30.12
CA GLY A 852 0.65 -12.63 28.90
C GLY A 852 1.30 -12.58 27.49
N THR A 853 1.61 -13.76 26.90
CA THR A 853 1.56 -14.19 25.46
C THR A 853 2.09 -13.36 24.24
N SER A 854 2.99 -14.01 23.48
CA SER A 854 3.53 -13.79 22.09
C SER A 854 2.56 -14.29 20.97
N PRO A 855 2.84 -14.39 19.62
CA PRO A 855 4.09 -14.21 18.78
C PRO A 855 3.88 -13.53 17.37
N GLY A 856 4.81 -13.35 16.40
CA GLY A 856 6.27 -13.58 16.18
C GLY A 856 6.68 -13.85 14.69
N GLY A 857 7.86 -13.32 14.21
CA GLY A 857 8.88 -13.80 13.19
C GLY A 857 8.56 -13.87 11.66
N ALA A 858 9.49 -13.89 10.67
CA ALA A 858 10.99 -13.89 10.60
C ALA A 858 11.50 -13.70 9.11
N ASP A 859 12.82 -13.46 8.89
CA ASP A 859 13.56 -13.29 7.60
C ASP A 859 14.66 -14.36 7.34
N VAL A 860 15.18 -14.40 6.09
CA VAL A 860 15.81 -15.50 5.31
C VAL A 860 17.32 -15.31 4.95
N ALA A 861 18.06 -16.37 4.53
CA ALA A 861 19.29 -16.32 3.68
C ALA A 861 19.51 -17.60 2.79
N GLY A 862 20.05 -17.45 1.55
CA GLY A 862 20.37 -18.49 0.53
C GLY A 862 21.89 -18.62 0.21
N THR A 863 22.46 -19.35 -0.78
CA THR A 863 22.06 -20.38 -1.80
C THR A 863 23.30 -21.01 -2.48
N GLY A 864 23.16 -22.18 -3.15
CA GLY A 864 24.17 -22.75 -4.07
C GLY A 864 24.05 -24.24 -4.50
N ALA A 865 23.04 -24.58 -5.35
CA ALA A 865 22.81 -25.68 -6.33
C ALA A 865 23.42 -27.11 -6.14
N LEU A 866 22.71 -28.24 -6.33
CA LEU A 866 21.88 -28.68 -7.48
C LEU A 866 20.70 -29.59 -7.01
N ALA A 867 19.50 -29.37 -7.55
CA ALA A 867 18.32 -30.23 -7.39
C ALA A 867 17.81 -30.75 -8.75
N PRO A 868 17.18 -31.95 -8.82
CA PRO A 868 16.73 -32.53 -10.10
C PRO A 868 15.63 -31.69 -10.74
N GLY A 869 15.72 -31.46 -12.06
CA GLY A 869 14.73 -30.66 -12.82
C GLY A 869 13.67 -31.49 -13.55
N ALA A 870 12.97 -30.83 -14.48
CA ALA A 870 11.74 -31.27 -15.17
C ALA A 870 11.68 -32.77 -15.48
N LEU A 871 10.56 -33.45 -15.20
CA LEU A 871 10.33 -34.77 -15.80
C LEU A 871 9.90 -34.59 -17.26
N SER A 872 10.68 -35.15 -18.18
CA SER A 872 10.25 -35.37 -19.55
C SER A 872 9.08 -36.36 -19.61
N ALA A 873 8.42 -36.48 -20.77
CA ALA A 873 7.31 -37.43 -20.95
C ALA A 873 7.74 -38.90 -20.74
N ASP A 874 9.04 -39.20 -20.84
CA ASP A 874 9.66 -40.49 -20.59
C ASP A 874 10.40 -40.60 -19.24
N GLY A 875 10.36 -39.55 -18.40
CA GLY A 875 10.83 -39.59 -17.00
C GLY A 875 12.29 -39.19 -16.75
N SER A 876 12.91 -38.47 -17.68
CA SER A 876 14.30 -37.96 -17.61
C SER A 876 14.36 -36.50 -17.10
N SER A 877 15.42 -36.11 -16.37
CA SER A 877 15.56 -34.77 -15.75
C SER A 877 16.81 -33.98 -16.21
N PRO A 878 16.66 -32.77 -16.79
CA PRO A 878 17.74 -31.79 -16.96
C PRO A 878 17.78 -30.75 -15.80
N ALA A 879 18.96 -30.17 -15.51
CA ALA A 879 19.13 -29.15 -14.46
C ALA A 879 18.83 -27.73 -14.95
N GLY A 880 18.09 -26.94 -14.15
CA GLY A 880 17.93 -25.50 -14.36
C GLY A 880 19.16 -24.70 -13.89
N ALA A 881 19.38 -23.51 -14.44
CA ALA A 881 20.48 -22.63 -14.06
C ALA A 881 19.95 -21.30 -13.50
N SER A 882 20.37 -20.96 -12.29
CA SER A 882 20.24 -19.62 -11.72
C SER A 882 21.52 -18.83 -12.00
N GLY A 883 21.37 -17.60 -12.50
CA GLY A 883 22.50 -16.79 -12.95
C GLY A 883 23.14 -15.97 -11.83
N ALA A 884 24.33 -16.36 -11.38
CA ALA A 884 25.34 -15.45 -10.85
C ALA A 884 26.66 -15.70 -11.61
N SER A 885 27.12 -14.69 -12.32
CA SER A 885 28.23 -14.70 -13.28
C SER A 885 29.44 -15.56 -12.88
N ALA A 886 29.72 -16.61 -13.67
CA ALA A 886 30.98 -17.33 -13.67
C ALA A 886 32.09 -16.47 -14.28
N HIS A 887 33.20 -16.23 -13.58
CA HIS A 887 34.51 -15.90 -14.16
C HIS A 887 35.64 -16.51 -13.30
N ALA A 888 36.10 -17.70 -13.70
CA ALA A 888 37.43 -18.21 -13.35
C ALA A 888 38.32 -18.09 -14.59
N GLY A 889 39.46 -17.41 -14.41
CA GLY A 889 40.28 -16.90 -15.51
C GLY A 889 41.11 -17.95 -16.26
N LEU A 890 41.35 -17.65 -17.53
CA LEU A 890 42.53 -18.08 -18.27
C LEU A 890 43.00 -16.92 -19.17
N ARG A 891 44.29 -16.62 -19.08
CA ARG A 891 45.00 -15.53 -19.75
C ARG A 891 45.00 -15.69 -21.27
N GLY A 892 44.85 -14.59 -22.01
CA GLY A 892 45.23 -14.52 -23.43
C GLY A 892 44.59 -13.38 -24.22
N SER A 893 45.24 -12.21 -24.21
CA SER A 893 45.26 -11.14 -25.24
C SER A 893 44.12 -11.00 -26.27
N LEU A 894 43.47 -9.83 -26.23
CA LEU A 894 42.71 -9.11 -27.27
C LEU A 894 43.26 -9.27 -28.72
N PRO A 895 42.39 -9.14 -29.75
CA PRO A 895 42.10 -7.79 -30.23
C PRO A 895 40.61 -7.46 -30.33
N ARG A 896 40.34 -6.17 -30.06
CA ARG A 896 39.15 -5.42 -30.48
C ARG A 896 38.83 -5.66 -31.95
N THR A 897 37.54 -5.70 -32.28
CA THR A 897 36.98 -4.88 -33.36
C THR A 897 35.59 -4.42 -32.96
N GLY A 898 35.44 -3.11 -32.76
CA GLY A 898 34.14 -2.48 -32.89
C GLY A 898 33.74 -2.47 -34.36
N SER A 899 32.45 -2.60 -34.63
CA SER A 899 31.86 -2.11 -35.87
C SER A 899 30.40 -1.76 -35.63
N SER A 900 30.16 -0.46 -35.72
CA SER A 900 28.92 0.23 -36.05
C SER A 900 27.99 -0.52 -37.02
N PRO A 901 26.66 -0.32 -36.94
CA PRO A 901 25.68 -0.98 -37.80
C PRO A 901 25.67 -0.32 -39.18
N ALA A 902 26.51 -0.83 -40.08
CA ALA A 902 26.49 -0.48 -41.49
C ALA A 902 26.87 -1.69 -42.35
N SER A 903 26.28 -2.86 -42.09
CA SER A 903 26.49 -4.08 -42.91
C SER A 903 25.39 -5.14 -42.67
N ALA A 904 24.11 -4.78 -42.70
CA ALA A 904 23.00 -5.76 -42.68
C ALA A 904 21.90 -5.42 -43.71
N LEU A 905 22.30 -4.87 -44.86
CA LEU A 905 21.40 -4.52 -45.97
C LEU A 905 21.87 -5.01 -47.35
N ALA A 906 22.75 -6.03 -47.39
CA ALA A 906 23.29 -6.57 -48.63
C ALA A 906 23.01 -8.06 -48.89
N LEU A 907 22.18 -8.75 -48.09
CA LEU A 907 21.88 -10.17 -48.31
C LEU A 907 20.39 -10.56 -48.34
N ALA A 908 19.48 -9.58 -48.49
CA ALA A 908 18.04 -9.83 -48.64
C ALA A 908 17.46 -9.42 -50.00
N THR A 909 18.28 -8.94 -50.95
CA THR A 909 17.82 -8.44 -52.26
C THR A 909 18.09 -9.38 -53.44
N LEU A 910 18.60 -10.60 -53.23
CA LEU A 910 18.90 -11.56 -54.31
C LEU A 910 17.98 -12.79 -54.37
N LEU A 911 16.99 -12.93 -53.49
CA LEU A 911 16.02 -14.04 -53.50
C LEU A 911 14.58 -13.63 -53.87
N LEU A 912 14.38 -12.42 -54.40
CA LEU A 912 13.08 -11.90 -54.84
C LEU A 912 13.04 -11.48 -56.33
N VAL A 913 13.91 -12.05 -57.17
CA VAL A 913 13.99 -11.76 -58.62
C VAL A 913 13.71 -12.99 -59.52
N VAL A 914 13.35 -14.16 -58.96
CA VAL A 914 13.02 -15.35 -59.78
C VAL A 914 11.55 -15.81 -59.68
N GLY A 915 10.73 -15.21 -58.80
CA GLY A 915 9.33 -15.64 -58.58
C GLY A 915 8.24 -14.88 -59.35
N SER A 916 8.55 -13.76 -60.01
CA SER A 916 7.53 -12.79 -60.47
C SER A 916 7.52 -12.56 -61.99
N ALA A 917 8.01 -13.52 -62.79
CA ALA A 917 7.95 -13.49 -64.26
C ALA A 917 6.88 -14.41 -64.88
N ALA A 918 6.03 -15.09 -64.09
CA ALA A 918 5.06 -16.06 -64.61
C ALA A 918 3.56 -15.73 -64.40
N ALA A 919 3.21 -14.62 -63.73
CA ALA A 919 1.81 -14.37 -63.34
C ALA A 919 1.16 -13.09 -63.92
N LEU A 920 1.87 -12.32 -64.75
CA LEU A 920 1.37 -11.01 -65.25
C LEU A 920 1.06 -10.95 -66.75
N GLU A 921 1.21 -12.06 -67.49
CA GLU A 921 0.88 -12.14 -68.93
C GLU A 921 -0.54 -12.68 -69.22
N ALA A 922 -1.38 -12.94 -68.20
CA ALA A 922 -2.65 -13.66 -68.40
C ALA A 922 -3.94 -12.87 -68.12
N ARG A 923 -3.89 -11.56 -67.82
CA ARG A 923 -5.11 -10.85 -67.36
C ARG A 923 -5.40 -9.45 -67.88
N ARG A 924 -4.88 -9.08 -69.05
CA ARG A 924 -5.41 -7.94 -69.83
C ARG A 924 -5.36 -8.19 -71.33
N ARG A 925 -6.34 -8.96 -71.85
CA ARG A 925 -7.05 -8.75 -73.13
C ARG A 925 -7.78 -10.03 -73.55
N ARG A 926 -9.08 -10.13 -73.22
CA ARG A 926 -10.20 -10.27 -74.18
C ARG A 926 -11.46 -10.77 -73.47
N ARG A 927 -12.44 -9.86 -73.38
CA ARG A 927 -13.85 -10.13 -73.18
C ARG A 927 -14.40 -10.89 -74.39
N ALA A 928 -15.20 -11.94 -74.16
CA ALA A 928 -16.35 -12.30 -74.98
C ALA A 928 -17.23 -13.34 -74.25
N ARG A 929 -18.44 -12.92 -73.85
CA ARG A 929 -19.64 -13.80 -73.71
C ARG A 929 -20.04 -14.29 -75.12
N PRO A 930 -20.86 -15.36 -75.33
CA PRO A 930 -22.07 -15.71 -74.57
C PRO A 930 -22.39 -17.21 -74.43
N GLY A 931 -23.51 -17.57 -73.76
CA GLY A 931 -24.25 -18.81 -74.05
C GLY A 931 -24.76 -19.59 -72.83
N ARG A 932 -26.07 -19.44 -72.53
CA ARG A 932 -26.92 -20.37 -71.76
C ARG A 932 -27.61 -21.32 -72.75
N PRO A 933 -27.99 -22.58 -72.43
CA PRO A 933 -29.29 -22.93 -71.78
C PRO A 933 -29.15 -24.05 -70.70
N ALA A 934 -29.94 -24.08 -69.61
CA ALA A 934 -31.19 -24.86 -69.36
C ALA A 934 -31.04 -26.39 -69.60
N ARG A 935 -31.51 -27.36 -68.79
CA ARG A 935 -32.62 -27.45 -67.82
C ARG A 935 -32.56 -28.88 -67.18
N ALA A 936 -32.82 -29.02 -65.89
CA ALA A 936 -33.56 -30.12 -65.22
C ALA A 936 -33.70 -29.76 -63.74
#